data_AF-A0A1Z4LN60-F1
#
_entry.id   AF-A0A1Z4LN60-F1
#
_cell.length_a   1.000
_cell.length_b   1.000
_cell.length_c   1.000
_cell.angle_alpha   90.00
_cell.angle_beta   90.00
_cell.angle_gamma   90.00
#
_symmetry.space_group_name_H-M   'P 1'
#
loop_
_entity.id
_entity.type
_entity.pdbx_description
1 polymer ?
#
loop_
_entity_poly.entity_id
_entity_poly.type
_entity_poly.pdbx_seq_one_letter_code
_entity_poly.pdbx_strand_id
1 'polypeptide(L)'
;MSKDKIGDQDKLREMLIFFLKEMGATQVELSKGMGVSRPVVIDFLNRDKDYLPVSSEGLVQLCESLQKNRPSKRKSNKDSNDDESNLPPEKMRQKLGEIGADELLESAGFLPNQTESIRVTPERFFQIAQVVALLELLDFEDLLSTTKEFLAIASNKLTIASTKWFDDYQDDDALQALIDKLWQPQPTLGLKLKLQVIEKLKSSRENLRNAGKTKFSRKEAISLFLSILIKEKMNDEVSLHARIKKLEFQTLSRSIDDDEEYSDIYRDLENIAYYAESQLKTPGISRKKKPDTRILDSIQPVIMAIATCSFGSDSKNSEPLEWVYTSSNTMVENAISACTLNMGLKEDTLLTMSTNTLDSSIHSLVETTVILGEKQQYQGIWVDRDSMTVMLQAIVSAVKQWFADKTRKKELDSKIYESACRNLSDLRKRLIKIRKAFHNFQFLDEGCQVSEIKKIAEEAKQNLAEIPAEEIYFAYRLNFYRCYCLAKRLELRLSNFQGNIINAKSLITELTEAINHPEKFQLNVDKKELSPIEALIHSEIYLYELSAGHSSKLFQEIHTNPSIDFGEWDKKITNVRNTNSCYKDAGLDVYESLSEIKGNIARIYFYVSHDVTDLEKVPGMFLSAAYYALRIGLIQRVSRWIALAGRVWVRLKDKKLALQALKLSEKLAKTDLTTGHSDNFAQAVLSEINLLKGEYLLLIEKDETAALKHFIEALKGSIYLGLNRRICDSLYNLYRCSENLGSLSIKEGLNRVFSEEEKLIKSNINKLNPMSNNNSEKALELLCNLYGKKNNPTWFQARNEFSVLAAQIWQNWHQDTSENNSNTKNINSIHPISKEIKKGTWLSQLE
;
A
#
# COMPACT_ATOMS: atom_id res chain seq x y z
N MET A 1 -63.59 -23.03 1.31
CA MET A 1 -62.61 -22.34 2.16
C MET A 1 -61.23 -22.55 1.56
N SER A 2 -60.76 -21.59 0.77
CA SER A 2 -59.42 -21.62 0.19
C SER A 2 -58.39 -21.57 1.32
N LYS A 3 -57.39 -22.45 1.28
CA LYS A 3 -56.17 -22.23 2.03
C LYS A 3 -55.46 -21.09 1.34
N ASP A 4 -55.60 -19.87 1.87
CA ASP A 4 -54.83 -18.73 1.43
C ASP A 4 -53.36 -19.01 1.74
N LYS A 5 -52.64 -19.50 0.74
CA LYS A 5 -51.19 -19.68 0.76
C LYS A 5 -50.58 -18.32 0.47
N ILE A 6 -50.25 -17.54 1.49
CA ILE A 6 -49.52 -16.30 1.28
C ILE A 6 -48.56 -16.00 2.45
N GLY A 7 -47.37 -15.48 2.12
CA GLY A 7 -46.50 -14.76 3.06
C GLY A 7 -45.06 -15.23 3.19
N ASP A 8 -44.14 -14.27 3.14
CA ASP A 8 -42.71 -14.37 3.52
C ASP A 8 -42.60 -14.65 5.04
N GLN A 9 -42.66 -15.94 5.42
CA GLN A 9 -42.71 -16.39 6.82
C GLN A 9 -41.52 -15.88 7.65
N ASP A 10 -40.37 -15.62 7.02
CA ASP A 10 -39.21 -15.09 7.71
C ASP A 10 -39.42 -13.64 8.16
N LYS A 11 -40.06 -12.80 7.33
CA LYS A 11 -40.43 -11.41 7.73
C LYS A 11 -41.45 -11.38 8.87
N LEU A 12 -42.45 -12.26 8.82
CA LEU A 12 -43.41 -12.41 9.91
C LEU A 12 -42.69 -12.85 11.21
N ARG A 13 -41.77 -13.81 11.11
CA ARG A 13 -40.96 -14.26 12.26
C ARG A 13 -40.14 -13.12 12.85
N GLU A 14 -39.48 -12.31 12.02
CA GLU A 14 -38.72 -11.14 12.47
C GLU A 14 -39.60 -10.11 13.20
N MET A 15 -40.79 -9.84 12.68
CA MET A 15 -41.73 -8.91 13.31
C MET A 15 -42.18 -9.39 14.70
N LEU A 16 -42.48 -10.68 14.83
CA LEU A 16 -42.87 -11.28 16.11
C LEU A 16 -41.71 -11.28 17.13
N ILE A 17 -40.48 -11.53 16.67
CA ILE A 17 -39.28 -11.40 17.51
C ILE A 17 -39.08 -9.95 17.97
N PHE A 18 -39.33 -8.99 17.07
CA PHE A 18 -39.30 -7.56 17.39
C PHE A 18 -40.33 -7.22 18.48
N PHE A 19 -41.57 -7.70 18.40
CA PHE A 19 -42.56 -7.51 19.46
C PHE A 19 -42.14 -8.12 20.81
N LEU A 20 -41.47 -9.28 20.80
CA LEU A 20 -40.96 -9.90 22.03
C LEU A 20 -39.83 -9.09 22.68
N LYS A 21 -38.93 -8.50 21.88
CA LYS A 21 -37.74 -7.80 22.35
C LYS A 21 -38.03 -6.35 22.72
N GLU A 22 -38.70 -5.62 21.83
CA GLU A 22 -38.84 -4.16 21.90
C GLU A 22 -40.16 -3.73 22.56
N MET A 23 -41.25 -4.50 22.40
CA MET A 23 -42.56 -4.19 22.99
C MET A 23 -42.85 -4.96 24.28
N GLY A 24 -41.90 -5.76 24.76
CA GLY A 24 -42.08 -6.60 25.94
C GLY A 24 -43.25 -7.57 25.81
N ALA A 25 -43.62 -7.98 24.58
CA ALA A 25 -44.63 -9.00 24.36
C ALA A 25 -44.17 -10.34 24.92
N THR A 26 -45.11 -11.12 25.44
CA THR A 26 -44.88 -12.51 25.83
C THR A 26 -45.31 -13.45 24.72
N GLN A 27 -44.69 -14.62 24.64
CA GLN A 27 -45.14 -15.69 23.72
C GLN A 27 -46.63 -16.05 23.97
N VAL A 28 -47.11 -15.86 25.21
CA VAL A 28 -48.52 -16.03 25.56
C VAL A 28 -49.38 -14.96 24.90
N GLU A 29 -49.02 -13.68 25.01
CA GLU A 29 -49.72 -12.58 24.32
C GLU A 29 -49.72 -12.77 22.80
N LEU A 30 -48.57 -13.15 22.20
CA LEU A 30 -48.48 -13.44 20.77
C LEU A 30 -49.43 -14.58 20.36
N SER A 31 -49.40 -15.70 21.10
CA SER A 31 -50.26 -16.86 20.82
C SER A 31 -51.76 -16.55 20.94
N LYS A 32 -52.16 -15.84 22.01
CA LYS A 32 -53.55 -15.45 22.24
C LYS A 32 -54.03 -14.42 21.24
N GLY A 33 -53.20 -13.42 20.93
CA GLY A 33 -53.54 -12.37 19.97
C GLY A 33 -53.73 -12.91 18.56
N MET A 34 -52.91 -13.89 18.14
CA MET A 34 -52.99 -14.52 16.81
C MET A 34 -54.02 -15.65 16.70
N GLY A 35 -54.57 -16.15 17.82
CA GLY A 35 -55.42 -17.34 17.82
C GLY A 35 -54.68 -18.65 17.49
N VAL A 36 -53.35 -18.68 17.66
CA VAL A 36 -52.49 -19.84 17.35
C VAL A 36 -52.00 -20.48 18.64
N SER A 37 -51.91 -21.81 18.69
CA SER A 37 -51.47 -22.50 19.90
C SER A 37 -50.05 -22.10 20.29
N ARG A 38 -49.84 -21.87 21.59
CA ARG A 38 -48.54 -21.41 22.13
C ARG A 38 -47.35 -22.30 21.72
N PRO A 39 -47.43 -23.64 21.73
CA PRO A 39 -46.33 -24.49 21.27
C PRO A 39 -45.97 -24.22 19.82
N VAL A 40 -46.95 -24.02 18.93
CA VAL A 40 -46.71 -23.74 17.51
C VAL A 40 -46.03 -22.38 17.30
N VAL A 41 -46.39 -21.36 18.09
CA VAL A 41 -45.71 -20.06 18.06
C VAL A 41 -44.26 -20.18 18.55
N ILE A 42 -44.02 -20.98 19.59
CA ILE A 42 -42.66 -21.21 20.13
C ILE A 42 -41.80 -21.95 19.11
N ASP A 43 -42.30 -23.06 18.56
CA ASP A 43 -41.62 -23.84 17.51
C ASP A 43 -41.25 -22.95 16.32
N PHE A 44 -42.17 -22.07 15.89
CA PHE A 44 -41.94 -21.16 14.78
C PHE A 44 -40.87 -20.10 15.09
N LEU A 45 -40.87 -19.53 16.29
CA LEU A 45 -39.89 -18.53 16.72
C LEU A 45 -38.49 -19.13 16.92
N ASN A 46 -38.41 -20.40 17.34
CA ASN A 46 -37.16 -21.13 17.54
C ASN A 46 -36.61 -21.76 16.24
N ARG A 47 -37.32 -21.62 15.12
CA ARG A 47 -37.04 -22.29 13.83
C ARG A 47 -37.21 -23.82 13.85
N ASP A 48 -37.93 -24.38 14.81
CA ASP A 48 -38.36 -25.79 14.79
C ASP A 48 -39.50 -26.04 13.78
N LYS A 49 -40.18 -24.96 13.35
CA LYS A 49 -41.14 -24.95 12.24
C LYS A 49 -40.93 -23.75 11.31
N ASP A 50 -41.02 -24.00 10.01
CA ASP A 50 -40.86 -22.97 8.97
C ASP A 50 -42.12 -22.12 8.74
N TYR A 51 -43.27 -22.56 9.27
CA TYR A 51 -44.56 -21.97 8.94
C TYR A 51 -45.42 -21.71 10.19
N LEU A 52 -46.03 -20.52 10.25
CA LEU A 52 -47.00 -20.14 11.26
C LEU A 52 -48.41 -20.07 10.64
N PRO A 53 -49.35 -20.95 11.02
CA PRO A 53 -50.72 -20.96 10.50
C PRO A 53 -51.56 -19.85 11.15
N VAL A 54 -51.32 -18.59 10.77
CA VAL A 54 -52.06 -17.42 11.26
C VAL A 54 -52.94 -16.83 10.17
N SER A 55 -54.13 -16.32 10.52
CA SER A 55 -55.02 -15.60 9.59
C SER A 55 -54.79 -14.09 9.64
N SER A 56 -55.23 -13.35 8.62
CA SER A 56 -55.23 -11.88 8.61
C SER A 56 -55.98 -11.31 9.83
N GLU A 57 -57.16 -11.84 10.13
CA GLU A 57 -57.94 -11.48 11.31
C GLU A 57 -57.17 -11.72 12.62
N GLY A 58 -56.41 -12.81 12.72
CA GLY A 58 -55.56 -13.10 13.87
C GLY A 58 -54.43 -12.09 14.05
N LEU A 59 -53.85 -11.56 12.97
CA LEU A 59 -52.82 -10.53 13.05
C LEU A 59 -53.39 -9.16 13.43
N VAL A 60 -54.59 -8.81 12.94
CA VAL A 60 -55.30 -7.60 13.39
C VAL A 60 -55.60 -7.68 14.89
N GLN A 61 -56.12 -8.82 15.34
CA GLN A 61 -56.38 -9.07 16.77
C GLN A 61 -55.11 -9.04 17.60
N LEU A 62 -53.98 -9.54 17.07
CA LEU A 62 -52.69 -9.43 17.72
C LEU A 62 -52.32 -7.96 17.97
N CYS A 63 -52.39 -7.10 16.95
CA CYS A 63 -52.10 -5.67 17.10
C CYS A 63 -53.00 -5.00 18.14
N GLU A 64 -54.31 -5.24 18.08
CA GLU A 64 -55.26 -4.68 19.06
C GLU A 64 -54.99 -5.19 20.49
N SER A 65 -54.63 -6.47 20.63
CA SER A 65 -54.37 -7.08 21.94
C SER A 65 -53.08 -6.56 22.58
N LEU A 66 -52.04 -6.33 21.77
CA LEU A 66 -50.76 -5.78 22.23
C LEU A 66 -50.90 -4.31 22.65
N GLN A 67 -51.78 -3.54 22.00
CA GLN A 67 -52.12 -2.17 22.39
C GLN A 67 -52.87 -2.12 23.74
N LYS A 68 -53.83 -3.02 23.95
CA LYS A 68 -54.72 -2.99 25.13
C LYS A 68 -54.04 -3.53 26.40
N ASN A 69 -53.04 -4.41 26.27
CA ASN A 69 -52.38 -5.05 27.40
C ASN A 69 -51.16 -4.26 27.89
N ARG A 70 -50.99 -4.17 29.22
CA ARG A 70 -49.75 -3.63 29.81
C ARG A 70 -48.57 -4.57 29.52
N PRO A 71 -47.38 -4.03 29.20
CA PRO A 71 -46.20 -4.84 28.96
C PRO A 71 -45.83 -5.64 30.21
N SER A 72 -45.44 -6.89 29.97
CA SER A 72 -44.98 -7.77 31.03
C SER A 72 -43.68 -7.22 31.61
N LYS A 73 -43.59 -7.15 32.94
CA LYS A 73 -42.34 -6.90 33.66
C LYS A 73 -41.43 -8.11 33.51
N ARG A 74 -40.81 -8.29 32.35
CA ARG A 74 -39.75 -9.29 32.20
C ARG A 74 -38.53 -8.83 32.99
N LYS A 75 -37.99 -9.70 33.86
CA LYS A 75 -36.59 -9.58 34.31
C LYS A 75 -35.73 -9.81 33.07
N SER A 76 -35.05 -8.78 32.59
CA SER A 76 -34.04 -8.92 31.54
C SER A 76 -32.86 -9.73 32.10
N ASN A 77 -32.63 -10.93 31.59
CA ASN A 77 -31.34 -11.63 31.77
C ASN A 77 -30.31 -11.02 30.81
N LYS A 78 -29.96 -9.76 31.05
CA LYS A 78 -28.78 -9.11 30.50
C LYS A 78 -28.23 -8.17 31.57
N ASP A 79 -27.18 -8.61 32.24
CA ASP A 79 -26.19 -7.71 32.81
C ASP A 79 -25.51 -7.01 31.62
N SER A 80 -26.02 -5.84 31.26
CA SER A 80 -25.33 -4.89 30.41
C SER A 80 -25.88 -3.51 30.75
N ASN A 81 -24.97 -2.68 31.26
CA ASN A 81 -25.05 -1.26 31.59
C ASN A 81 -26.27 -0.50 31.04
N ASP A 82 -26.82 0.38 31.88
CA ASP A 82 -27.86 1.37 31.57
C ASP A 82 -27.67 2.05 30.20
N ASP A 83 -28.25 1.47 29.15
CA ASP A 83 -28.50 2.15 27.88
C ASP A 83 -29.83 2.91 28.02
N GLU A 84 -29.76 4.23 28.28
CA GLU A 84 -30.90 5.16 28.36
C GLU A 84 -31.67 5.35 27.03
N SER A 85 -31.40 4.54 26.00
CA SER A 85 -31.83 4.80 24.61
C SER A 85 -33.12 4.11 24.16
N ASN A 86 -33.67 3.16 24.92
CA ASN A 86 -34.87 2.42 24.52
C ASN A 86 -36.18 3.09 24.99
N LEU A 87 -37.15 3.26 24.10
CA LEU A 87 -38.49 3.71 24.51
C LEU A 87 -39.12 2.70 25.47
N PRO A 88 -39.86 3.17 26.50
CA PRO A 88 -40.65 2.28 27.34
C PRO A 88 -41.56 1.41 26.45
N PRO A 89 -41.62 0.08 26.68
CA PRO A 89 -42.49 -0.83 25.93
C PRO A 89 -43.96 -0.37 25.85
N GLU A 90 -44.42 0.39 26.86
CA GLU A 90 -45.74 1.03 26.90
C GLU A 90 -45.95 2.05 25.77
N LYS A 91 -44.96 2.93 25.53
CA LYS A 91 -45.02 3.90 24.44
C LYS A 91 -44.91 3.22 23.07
N MET A 92 -44.22 2.08 22.95
CA MET A 92 -44.17 1.30 21.70
C MET A 92 -45.51 0.62 21.38
N ARG A 93 -46.18 0.04 22.39
CA ARG A 93 -47.51 -0.57 22.24
C ARG A 93 -48.59 0.45 21.86
N GLN A 94 -48.53 1.67 22.42
CA GLN A 94 -49.42 2.76 22.05
C GLN A 94 -49.26 3.15 20.56
N LYS A 95 -48.02 3.25 20.08
CA LYS A 95 -47.70 3.58 18.68
C LYS A 95 -48.09 2.50 17.69
N LEU A 96 -47.98 1.22 18.06
CA LEU A 96 -48.50 0.12 17.23
C LEU A 96 -50.00 0.30 16.96
N GLY A 97 -50.75 0.76 17.96
CA GLY A 97 -52.17 1.10 17.82
C GLY A 97 -52.47 2.29 16.90
N GLU A 98 -51.55 3.24 16.78
CA GLU A 98 -51.68 4.41 15.88
C GLU A 98 -51.35 4.06 14.42
N ILE A 99 -50.48 3.06 14.19
CA ILE A 99 -50.04 2.62 12.86
C ILE A 99 -50.99 1.56 12.27
N GLY A 100 -51.62 0.74 13.12
CA GLY A 100 -52.53 -0.32 12.70
C GLY A 100 -51.84 -1.64 12.37
N ALA A 101 -52.62 -2.61 11.88
CA ALA A 101 -52.13 -3.96 11.60
C ALA A 101 -51.49 -4.13 10.22
N ASP A 102 -51.48 -3.08 9.40
CA ASP A 102 -51.12 -3.17 7.97
C ASP A 102 -49.69 -3.67 7.75
N GLU A 103 -48.70 -3.20 8.53
CA GLU A 103 -47.30 -3.65 8.43
C GLU A 103 -47.13 -5.13 8.81
N LEU A 104 -47.93 -5.60 9.78
CA LEU A 104 -47.95 -6.98 10.24
C LEU A 104 -48.64 -7.90 9.22
N LEU A 105 -49.76 -7.43 8.66
CA LEU A 105 -50.50 -8.10 7.59
C LEU A 105 -49.67 -8.20 6.31
N GLU A 106 -48.94 -7.15 5.95
CA GLU A 106 -48.02 -7.15 4.83
C GLU A 106 -46.84 -8.10 5.05
N SER A 107 -46.24 -8.11 6.24
CA SER A 107 -45.14 -9.01 6.56
C SER A 107 -45.55 -10.48 6.59
N ALA A 108 -46.84 -10.75 6.80
CA ALA A 108 -47.46 -12.06 6.63
C ALA A 108 -48.02 -12.32 5.22
N GLY A 109 -47.86 -11.37 4.29
CA GLY A 109 -48.31 -11.46 2.90
C GLY A 109 -49.83 -11.35 2.68
N PHE A 110 -50.62 -10.98 3.67
CA PHE A 110 -52.08 -10.83 3.52
C PHE A 110 -52.51 -9.57 2.77
N LEU A 111 -51.60 -8.60 2.62
CA LEU A 111 -51.81 -7.43 1.77
C LEU A 111 -50.99 -7.59 0.48
N PRO A 112 -51.55 -7.27 -0.71
CA PRO A 112 -50.77 -7.24 -1.94
C PRO A 112 -49.68 -6.17 -1.83
N ASN A 113 -48.50 -6.42 -2.42
CA ASN A 113 -47.34 -5.52 -2.48
C ASN A 113 -47.63 -4.09 -3.05
N GLN A 114 -48.87 -3.78 -3.41
CA GLN A 114 -49.31 -2.59 -4.15
C GLN A 114 -50.37 -1.73 -3.43
N THR A 115 -50.64 -1.96 -2.13
CA THR A 115 -51.60 -1.12 -1.39
C THR A 115 -50.95 0.13 -0.76
N GLU A 116 -51.68 1.24 -0.87
CA GLU A 116 -51.21 2.62 -0.89
C GLU A 116 -50.60 3.13 0.43
N SER A 117 -49.28 3.05 0.53
CA SER A 117 -48.45 4.12 1.09
C SER A 117 -47.59 4.64 -0.06
N ILE A 118 -47.26 5.94 -0.13
CA ILE A 118 -46.29 6.43 -1.14
C ILE A 118 -44.95 5.74 -0.85
N ARG A 119 -44.78 4.57 -1.44
CA ARG A 119 -43.52 3.84 -1.47
C ARG A 119 -42.83 4.26 -2.73
N VAL A 120 -41.90 5.17 -2.57
CA VAL A 120 -40.78 5.18 -3.48
C VAL A 120 -40.11 3.81 -3.30
N THR A 121 -40.31 2.89 -4.26
CA THR A 121 -39.62 1.59 -4.23
C THR A 121 -38.12 1.85 -4.10
N PRO A 122 -37.32 0.95 -3.51
CA PRO A 122 -35.86 1.11 -3.52
C PRO A 122 -35.37 1.51 -4.91
N GLU A 123 -35.82 0.86 -6.00
CA GLU A 123 -35.47 1.27 -7.36
C GLU A 123 -35.91 2.69 -7.72
N ARG A 124 -37.14 3.12 -7.41
CA ARG A 124 -37.62 4.49 -7.71
C ARG A 124 -36.93 5.54 -6.84
N PHE A 125 -36.49 5.17 -5.64
CA PHE A 125 -35.81 6.05 -4.70
C PHE A 125 -34.37 6.24 -5.15
N PHE A 126 -33.72 5.12 -5.49
CA PHE A 126 -32.42 5.14 -6.16
C PHE A 126 -32.50 5.85 -7.50
N GLN A 127 -33.58 5.75 -8.27
CA GLN A 127 -33.75 6.55 -9.49
C GLN A 127 -33.88 8.05 -9.20
N ILE A 128 -34.58 8.47 -8.15
CA ILE A 128 -34.67 9.88 -7.76
C ILE A 128 -33.34 10.38 -7.19
N ALA A 129 -32.66 9.60 -6.36
CA ALA A 129 -31.34 9.91 -5.81
C ALA A 129 -30.25 9.90 -6.91
N GLN A 130 -30.35 9.01 -7.90
CA GLN A 130 -29.55 8.99 -9.12
C GLN A 130 -29.83 10.24 -9.94
N VAL A 131 -31.09 10.62 -10.17
CA VAL A 131 -31.45 11.84 -10.91
C VAL A 131 -30.92 13.08 -10.18
N VAL A 132 -31.07 13.19 -8.86
CA VAL A 132 -30.53 14.30 -8.06
C VAL A 132 -29.00 14.36 -8.16
N ALA A 133 -28.31 13.22 -7.98
CA ALA A 133 -26.86 13.16 -8.10
C ALA A 133 -26.38 13.45 -9.54
N LEU A 134 -27.07 12.93 -10.56
CA LEU A 134 -26.81 13.20 -11.98
C LEU A 134 -26.96 14.66 -12.35
N LEU A 135 -27.98 15.33 -11.79
CA LEU A 135 -28.21 16.75 -11.98
C LEU A 135 -27.13 17.58 -11.29
N GLU A 136 -26.65 17.20 -10.11
CA GLU A 136 -25.49 17.86 -9.48
C GLU A 136 -24.18 17.70 -10.26
N LEU A 137 -24.08 16.67 -11.11
CA LEU A 137 -22.89 16.36 -11.91
C LEU A 137 -22.88 17.01 -13.31
N LEU A 138 -24.02 17.54 -13.77
CA LEU A 138 -24.16 18.17 -15.09
C LEU A 138 -23.81 19.66 -15.02
N ASP A 139 -22.52 19.97 -15.05
CA ASP A 139 -21.98 21.34 -15.12
C ASP A 139 -21.89 21.82 -16.59
N PHE A 140 -23.05 21.90 -17.26
CA PHE A 140 -23.16 22.56 -18.56
C PHE A 140 -23.74 23.98 -18.36
N GLU A 141 -22.96 25.01 -18.68
CA GLU A 141 -23.33 26.43 -18.54
C GLU A 141 -24.68 26.76 -19.21
N ASP A 142 -25.07 26.04 -20.27
CA ASP A 142 -26.30 26.27 -21.03
C ASP A 142 -27.57 25.62 -20.42
N LEU A 143 -27.47 24.72 -19.43
CA LEU A 143 -28.59 24.00 -18.81
C LEU A 143 -28.74 24.24 -17.30
N LEU A 144 -27.88 25.10 -16.75
CA LEU A 144 -27.72 25.38 -15.32
C LEU A 144 -29.02 25.85 -14.64
N SER A 145 -29.92 26.53 -15.36
CA SER A 145 -31.24 26.93 -14.86
C SER A 145 -32.20 25.74 -14.71
N THR A 146 -32.24 24.84 -15.70
CA THR A 146 -33.14 23.68 -15.73
C THR A 146 -32.71 22.60 -14.74
N THR A 147 -31.40 22.41 -14.59
CA THR A 147 -30.79 21.51 -13.59
C THR A 147 -31.03 22.02 -12.17
N LYS A 148 -30.87 23.34 -11.94
CA LYS A 148 -31.25 23.99 -10.68
C LYS A 148 -32.75 23.94 -10.43
N GLU A 149 -33.60 24.05 -11.46
CA GLU A 149 -35.05 23.91 -11.32
C GLU A 149 -35.47 22.48 -10.97
N PHE A 150 -34.88 21.45 -11.57
CA PHE A 150 -35.17 20.06 -11.20
C PHE A 150 -34.62 19.67 -9.83
N LEU A 151 -33.40 20.09 -9.48
CA LEU A 151 -32.86 19.99 -8.12
C LEU A 151 -33.74 20.77 -7.15
N ALA A 152 -34.20 21.96 -7.51
CA ALA A 152 -35.13 22.75 -6.71
C ALA A 152 -36.52 22.16 -6.69
N ILE A 153 -36.96 21.32 -7.63
CA ILE A 153 -38.26 20.61 -7.65
C ILE A 153 -38.18 19.31 -6.85
N ALA A 154 -37.10 18.53 -6.96
CA ALA A 154 -36.87 17.33 -6.15
C ALA A 154 -36.56 17.72 -4.70
N SER A 155 -35.66 18.69 -4.52
CA SER A 155 -35.44 19.35 -3.25
C SER A 155 -36.68 20.12 -2.83
N ASN A 156 -37.50 20.76 -3.68
CA ASN A 156 -38.80 21.31 -3.26
C ASN A 156 -39.76 20.21 -2.87
N LYS A 157 -39.83 19.05 -3.51
CA LYS A 157 -40.76 17.99 -3.10
C LYS A 157 -40.34 17.42 -1.74
N LEU A 158 -39.04 17.25 -1.52
CA LEU A 158 -38.45 16.95 -0.20
C LEU A 158 -38.56 18.13 0.77
N THR A 159 -38.51 19.38 0.31
CA THR A 159 -38.57 20.63 1.08
C THR A 159 -39.98 21.07 1.37
N ILE A 160 -40.97 20.65 0.58
CA ILE A 160 -42.42 20.84 0.69
C ILE A 160 -43.01 19.74 1.56
N ALA A 161 -42.57 18.48 1.36
CA ALA A 161 -42.80 17.42 2.34
C ALA A 161 -42.14 17.80 3.67
N SER A 162 -40.93 18.37 3.63
CA SER A 162 -40.26 18.80 4.84
C SER A 162 -40.74 20.14 5.39
N THR A 163 -41.27 21.11 4.64
CA THR A 163 -41.85 22.34 5.22
C THR A 163 -43.12 21.96 5.95
N LYS A 164 -43.97 21.09 5.38
CA LYS A 164 -45.05 20.45 6.17
C LYS A 164 -44.55 19.70 7.41
N TRP A 165 -43.32 19.18 7.41
CA TRP A 165 -42.67 18.57 8.59
C TRP A 165 -41.88 19.55 9.45
N PHE A 166 -41.67 20.82 9.10
CA PHE A 166 -40.79 21.75 9.80
C PHE A 166 -41.41 23.14 10.01
N ASP A 167 -42.71 23.30 9.74
CA ASP A 167 -43.43 24.58 9.65
C ASP A 167 -43.56 25.40 10.94
N ASP A 168 -42.76 25.17 12.00
CA ASP A 168 -42.85 26.00 13.23
C ASP A 168 -41.56 26.17 14.05
N TYR A 169 -40.38 25.76 13.58
CA TYR A 169 -39.20 25.71 14.46
C TYR A 169 -38.08 26.70 14.09
N GLN A 170 -37.95 27.77 14.89
CA GLN A 170 -36.69 28.48 15.13
C GLN A 170 -35.87 27.73 16.21
N ASP A 171 -35.62 26.44 16.05
CA ASP A 171 -34.77 25.70 16.99
C ASP A 171 -33.31 25.72 16.55
N ASP A 172 -32.41 25.93 17.51
CA ASP A 172 -30.95 25.91 17.34
C ASP A 172 -30.40 24.53 16.91
N ASP A 173 -31.21 23.46 16.97
CA ASP A 173 -30.86 22.08 16.62
C ASP A 173 -31.99 21.39 15.82
N ALA A 174 -31.97 21.55 14.49
CA ALA A 174 -32.98 21.01 13.60
C ALA A 174 -33.00 19.46 13.56
N LEU A 175 -31.90 18.80 13.95
CA LEU A 175 -31.80 17.35 13.99
C LEU A 175 -32.59 16.77 15.16
N GLN A 176 -32.54 17.40 16.33
CA GLN A 176 -33.39 17.02 17.47
C GLN A 176 -34.88 17.19 17.13
N ALA A 177 -35.26 18.32 16.54
CA ALA A 177 -36.63 18.56 16.11
C ALA A 177 -37.12 17.51 15.09
N LEU A 178 -36.27 17.09 14.15
CA LEU A 178 -36.58 16.00 13.22
C LEU A 178 -36.79 14.67 13.95
N ILE A 179 -35.93 14.32 14.91
CA ILE A 179 -36.07 13.11 15.73
C ILE A 179 -37.41 13.13 16.49
N ASP A 180 -37.77 14.27 17.09
CA ASP A 180 -39.01 14.42 17.86
C ASP A 180 -40.26 14.34 16.97
N LYS A 181 -40.19 14.84 15.73
CA LYS A 181 -41.27 14.69 14.76
C LYS A 181 -41.37 13.30 14.16
N LEU A 182 -40.24 12.61 13.97
CA LEU A 182 -40.25 11.18 13.64
C LEU A 182 -40.93 10.38 14.76
N TRP A 183 -41.06 10.89 16.00
CA TRP A 183 -41.89 10.22 17.00
C TRP A 183 -43.40 10.41 16.82
N GLN A 184 -43.86 11.39 16.03
CA GLN A 184 -45.29 11.68 15.87
C GLN A 184 -45.98 10.68 14.91
N PRO A 185 -47.32 10.48 15.05
CA PRO A 185 -48.12 9.63 14.17
C PRO A 185 -48.31 10.31 12.81
N GLN A 186 -47.31 10.16 11.93
CA GLN A 186 -47.41 10.54 10.53
C GLN A 186 -47.09 9.35 9.61
N PRO A 187 -47.79 9.20 8.47
CA PRO A 187 -47.78 7.98 7.67
C PRO A 187 -46.71 8.05 6.58
N THR A 188 -45.50 7.52 6.84
CA THR A 188 -44.48 7.39 5.78
C THR A 188 -43.48 6.25 5.96
N LEU A 189 -43.21 5.77 7.18
CA LEU A 189 -42.26 4.68 7.46
C LEU A 189 -42.88 3.64 8.39
N GLY A 190 -42.70 2.34 8.10
CA GLY A 190 -43.09 1.24 8.99
C GLY A 190 -42.39 1.33 10.36
N LEU A 191 -43.04 0.86 11.42
CA LEU A 191 -42.64 1.02 12.82
C LEU A 191 -41.21 0.51 13.07
N LYS A 192 -40.85 -0.67 12.52
CA LYS A 192 -39.51 -1.26 12.69
C LYS A 192 -38.42 -0.35 12.11
N LEU A 193 -38.60 0.05 10.86
CA LEU A 193 -37.66 0.92 10.14
C LEU A 193 -37.56 2.31 10.79
N LYS A 194 -38.71 2.85 11.23
CA LYS A 194 -38.80 4.15 11.90
C LYS A 194 -38.00 4.19 13.19
N LEU A 195 -38.06 3.14 14.00
CA LEU A 195 -37.28 3.03 15.24
C LEU A 195 -35.78 2.92 14.97
N GLN A 196 -35.37 2.07 14.01
CA GLN A 196 -33.97 1.92 13.61
C GLN A 196 -33.36 3.23 13.13
N VAL A 197 -34.09 3.99 12.31
CA VAL A 197 -33.65 5.30 11.82
C VAL A 197 -33.51 6.30 12.97
N ILE A 198 -34.47 6.35 13.89
CA ILE A 198 -34.42 7.26 15.05
C ILE A 198 -33.22 6.95 15.95
N GLU A 199 -32.99 5.67 16.27
CA GLU A 199 -31.87 5.24 17.10
C GLU A 199 -30.52 5.65 16.48
N LYS A 200 -30.36 5.42 15.17
CA LYS A 200 -29.16 5.79 14.41
C LYS A 200 -28.98 7.30 14.30
N LEU A 201 -30.06 8.07 14.17
CA LEU A 201 -30.01 9.54 14.19
C LEU A 201 -29.58 10.07 15.57
N LYS A 202 -30.12 9.52 16.66
CA LYS A 202 -29.71 9.89 18.03
C LYS A 202 -28.23 9.59 18.27
N SER A 203 -27.79 8.37 17.94
CA SER A 203 -26.38 7.98 18.06
C SER A 203 -25.46 8.87 17.21
N SER A 204 -25.85 9.17 15.96
CA SER A 204 -25.09 10.07 15.08
C SER A 204 -25.01 11.49 15.65
N ARG A 205 -26.12 12.00 16.19
CA ARG A 205 -26.17 13.31 16.85
C ARG A 205 -25.24 13.38 18.05
N GLU A 206 -25.25 12.38 18.92
CA GLU A 206 -24.36 12.31 20.09
C GLU A 206 -22.89 12.24 19.68
N ASN A 207 -22.55 11.38 18.70
CA ASN A 207 -21.19 11.28 18.18
C ASN A 207 -20.70 12.61 17.58
N LEU A 208 -21.53 13.28 16.78
CA LEU A 208 -21.22 14.57 16.17
C LEU A 208 -21.09 15.68 17.23
N ARG A 209 -21.92 15.66 18.28
CA ARG A 209 -21.82 16.57 19.44
C ARG A 209 -20.53 16.36 20.21
N ASN A 210 -20.16 15.11 20.49
CA ASN A 210 -18.89 14.77 21.13
C ASN A 210 -17.69 15.21 20.30
N ALA A 211 -17.80 15.20 18.97
CA ALA A 211 -16.80 15.76 18.07
C ALA A 211 -16.79 17.30 18.04
N GLY A 212 -17.80 17.98 18.60
CA GLY A 212 -17.91 19.45 18.70
C GLY A 212 -19.01 20.11 17.85
N LYS A 213 -19.90 19.36 17.20
CA LYS A 213 -21.05 19.89 16.44
C LYS A 213 -22.26 20.06 17.36
N THR A 214 -22.52 21.29 17.81
CA THR A 214 -23.58 21.58 18.80
C THR A 214 -24.92 21.94 18.17
N LYS A 215 -24.91 22.56 16.98
CA LYS A 215 -26.08 23.02 16.24
C LYS A 215 -26.16 22.36 14.87
N PHE A 216 -27.35 21.93 14.47
CA PHE A 216 -27.61 21.28 13.18
C PHE A 216 -28.58 22.12 12.36
N SER A 217 -28.19 22.45 11.14
CA SER A 217 -29.07 23.10 10.19
C SER A 217 -30.12 22.12 9.67
N ARG A 218 -31.20 22.66 9.10
CA ARG A 218 -32.26 21.84 8.50
C ARG A 218 -31.73 20.98 7.35
N LYS A 219 -30.79 21.50 6.55
CA LYS A 219 -30.16 20.75 5.46
C LYS A 219 -29.36 19.57 6.00
N GLU A 220 -28.55 19.80 7.03
CA GLU A 220 -27.75 18.76 7.71
C GLU A 220 -28.63 17.65 8.30
N ALA A 221 -29.73 18.02 8.96
CA ALA A 221 -30.67 17.06 9.54
C ALA A 221 -31.35 16.18 8.48
N ILE A 222 -31.77 16.80 7.35
CA ILE A 222 -32.40 16.08 6.25
C ILE A 222 -31.40 15.14 5.57
N SER A 223 -30.19 15.60 5.25
CA SER A 223 -29.16 14.77 4.61
C SER A 223 -28.76 13.58 5.49
N LEU A 224 -28.59 13.77 6.81
CA LEU A 224 -28.33 12.68 7.76
C LEU A 224 -29.47 11.65 7.78
N PHE A 225 -30.73 12.12 7.82
CA PHE A 225 -31.90 11.24 7.77
C PHE A 225 -31.96 10.45 6.47
N LEU A 226 -31.72 11.09 5.32
CA LEU A 226 -31.72 10.42 4.02
C LEU A 226 -30.58 9.38 3.92
N SER A 227 -29.36 9.73 4.33
CA SER A 227 -28.22 8.79 4.34
C SER A 227 -28.50 7.56 5.19
N ILE A 228 -29.04 7.72 6.40
CA ILE A 228 -29.41 6.60 7.28
C ILE A 228 -30.58 5.80 6.68
N LEU A 229 -31.62 6.46 6.20
CA LEU A 229 -32.80 5.80 5.65
C LEU A 229 -32.47 4.94 4.43
N ILE A 230 -31.60 5.43 3.54
CA ILE A 230 -31.12 4.69 2.37
C ILE A 230 -30.43 3.41 2.82
N LYS A 231 -29.53 3.53 3.79
CA LYS A 231 -28.76 2.42 4.32
C LYS A 231 -29.64 1.37 4.98
N GLU A 232 -30.65 1.75 5.76
CA GLU A 232 -31.58 0.80 6.38
C GLU A 232 -32.51 0.12 5.37
N LYS A 233 -32.79 0.76 4.24
CA LYS A 233 -33.63 0.20 3.17
C LYS A 233 -32.86 -0.69 2.19
N MET A 234 -31.53 -0.65 2.21
CA MET A 234 -30.73 -1.64 1.49
C MET A 234 -30.90 -2.99 2.22
N ASN A 235 -31.54 -3.96 1.54
CA ASN A 235 -31.70 -5.31 2.08
C ASN A 235 -30.32 -6.00 2.19
N ASP A 236 -29.76 -6.06 3.39
CA ASP A 236 -28.54 -6.80 3.69
C ASP A 236 -28.84 -8.26 4.03
N GLU A 237 -29.19 -9.09 3.03
CA GLU A 237 -29.13 -10.56 3.19
C GLU A 237 -27.67 -11.06 3.18
N VAL A 238 -26.75 -10.27 2.58
CA VAL A 238 -25.31 -10.55 2.53
C VAL A 238 -24.59 -9.45 3.30
N SER A 239 -24.10 -9.78 4.51
CA SER A 239 -23.47 -8.79 5.38
C SER A 239 -21.99 -8.62 5.05
N LEU A 240 -21.62 -7.44 4.51
CA LEU A 240 -20.24 -6.97 4.46
C LEU A 240 -20.07 -5.78 5.41
N HIS A 241 -19.35 -6.01 6.50
CA HIS A 241 -18.87 -4.93 7.34
C HIS A 241 -17.62 -4.31 6.71
N ALA A 242 -17.70 -3.02 6.41
CA ALA A 242 -16.58 -2.18 5.99
C ALA A 242 -16.87 -0.75 6.48
N ARG A 243 -15.95 -0.17 7.24
CA ARG A 243 -16.06 1.20 7.77
C ARG A 243 -14.68 1.85 7.93
N ILE A 244 -14.49 3.01 7.32
CA ILE A 244 -13.28 3.80 7.49
C ILE A 244 -13.24 4.33 8.93
N LYS A 245 -12.11 4.12 9.61
CA LYS A 245 -11.87 4.52 11.00
C LYS A 245 -10.86 5.64 11.09
N LYS A 246 -9.84 5.60 10.23
CA LYS A 246 -8.70 6.51 10.27
C LYS A 246 -8.14 6.69 8.87
N LEU A 247 -7.67 7.89 8.56
CA LEU A 247 -6.92 8.19 7.35
C LEU A 247 -5.62 8.91 7.77
N GLU A 248 -4.49 8.39 7.34
CA GLU A 248 -3.17 8.96 7.61
C GLU A 248 -2.41 9.19 6.30
N PHE A 249 -1.58 10.23 6.31
CA PHE A 249 -0.70 10.55 5.20
C PHE A 249 0.74 10.59 5.68
N GLN A 250 1.60 9.89 4.96
CA GLN A 250 3.04 9.95 5.16
C GLN A 250 3.71 10.55 3.92
N THR A 251 4.39 11.66 4.11
CA THR A 251 5.28 12.22 3.09
C THR A 251 6.53 11.36 2.98
N LEU A 252 6.77 10.77 1.81
CA LEU A 252 7.93 9.93 1.56
C LEU A 252 9.12 10.74 1.00
N SER A 253 8.85 11.74 0.17
CA SER A 253 9.90 12.57 -0.42
C SER A 253 10.72 13.29 0.66
N ARG A 254 12.02 13.43 0.40
CA ARG A 254 12.96 14.15 1.25
C ARG A 254 13.62 15.27 0.45
N SER A 255 13.96 16.36 1.12
CA SER A 255 14.73 17.46 0.55
C SER A 255 16.22 17.28 0.83
N ILE A 256 17.06 17.95 0.04
CA ILE A 256 18.48 18.16 0.29
C ILE A 256 18.64 19.67 0.41
N ASP A 257 19.33 20.14 1.44
CA ASP A 257 19.58 21.58 1.61
C ASP A 257 20.70 22.03 0.66
N ASP A 258 20.55 23.21 0.06
CA ASP A 258 21.63 23.88 -0.67
C ASP A 258 22.72 24.34 0.32
N ASP A 259 23.92 23.82 0.13
CA ASP A 259 25.05 23.99 1.04
C ASP A 259 26.30 24.23 0.20
N GLU A 260 27.12 25.20 0.61
CA GLU A 260 28.34 25.57 -0.11
C GLU A 260 29.29 24.38 -0.27
N GLU A 261 29.28 23.46 0.69
CA GLU A 261 30.16 22.29 0.71
C GLU A 261 29.94 21.30 -0.44
N TYR A 262 28.77 21.33 -1.09
CA TYR A 262 28.41 20.41 -2.18
C TYR A 262 27.54 21.07 -3.27
N SER A 263 27.67 22.39 -3.43
CA SER A 263 26.85 23.23 -4.31
C SER A 263 26.83 22.82 -5.79
N ASP A 264 27.92 22.29 -6.35
CA ASP A 264 27.92 21.85 -7.76
C ASP A 264 27.09 20.59 -7.94
N ILE A 265 27.24 19.61 -7.04
CA ILE A 265 26.43 18.39 -7.06
C ILE A 265 24.96 18.70 -6.80
N TYR A 266 24.68 19.64 -5.89
CA TYR A 266 23.32 20.11 -5.65
C TYR A 266 22.68 20.65 -6.93
N ARG A 267 23.37 21.53 -7.65
CA ARG A 267 22.91 22.10 -8.92
C ARG A 267 22.75 21.05 -10.02
N ASP A 268 23.62 20.05 -10.08
CA ASP A 268 23.48 18.92 -11.01
C ASP A 268 22.24 18.08 -10.68
N LEU A 269 22.01 17.80 -9.39
CA LEU A 269 20.79 17.14 -8.92
C LEU A 269 19.53 17.94 -9.24
N GLU A 270 19.54 19.26 -9.10
CA GLU A 270 18.41 20.12 -9.49
C GLU A 270 18.10 20.03 -10.99
N ASN A 271 19.13 20.12 -11.84
CA ASN A 271 18.95 20.00 -13.28
C ASN A 271 18.41 18.62 -13.68
N ILE A 272 18.93 17.56 -13.04
CA ILE A 272 18.46 16.19 -13.23
C ILE A 272 17.02 16.03 -12.76
N ALA A 273 16.67 16.57 -11.59
CA ALA A 273 15.33 16.53 -11.04
C ALA A 273 14.31 17.17 -12.00
N TYR A 274 14.61 18.36 -12.49
CA TYR A 274 13.75 19.05 -13.47
C TYR A 274 13.55 18.23 -14.74
N TYR A 275 14.62 17.67 -15.30
CA TYR A 275 14.55 16.86 -16.51
C TYR A 275 13.73 15.58 -16.27
N ALA A 276 13.99 14.89 -15.16
CA ALA A 276 13.31 13.66 -14.76
C ALA A 276 11.80 13.88 -14.56
N GLU A 277 11.41 14.90 -13.79
CA GLU A 277 9.99 15.21 -13.58
C GLU A 277 9.28 15.66 -14.85
N SER A 278 10.00 16.36 -15.71
CA SER A 278 9.45 16.77 -17.00
C SER A 278 9.23 15.58 -17.94
N GLN A 279 10.11 14.57 -17.92
CA GLN A 279 9.90 13.31 -18.63
C GLN A 279 8.72 12.52 -18.07
N LEU A 280 8.55 12.55 -16.74
CA LEU A 280 7.43 11.94 -16.04
C LEU A 280 6.11 12.73 -16.15
N LYS A 281 6.12 13.89 -16.83
CA LYS A 281 4.98 14.80 -17.00
C LYS A 281 4.30 15.16 -15.67
N THR A 282 5.09 15.36 -14.62
CA THR A 282 4.54 15.75 -13.31
C THR A 282 3.78 17.08 -13.44
N PRO A 283 2.53 17.16 -12.93
CA PRO A 283 1.72 18.37 -13.02
C PRO A 283 2.46 19.62 -12.52
N GLY A 284 2.34 20.73 -13.24
CA GLY A 284 3.03 21.98 -12.91
C GLY A 284 4.48 22.10 -13.40
N ILE A 285 5.10 21.02 -13.92
CA ILE A 285 6.47 21.03 -14.44
C ILE A 285 6.45 20.90 -15.96
N SER A 286 6.92 21.94 -16.67
CA SER A 286 6.95 21.95 -18.13
C SER A 286 8.38 22.08 -18.64
N ARG A 287 8.76 21.39 -19.72
CA ARG A 287 10.10 21.54 -20.35
C ARG A 287 10.47 22.99 -20.68
N LYS A 288 9.45 23.84 -20.92
CA LYS A 288 9.59 25.18 -21.49
C LYS A 288 9.81 26.29 -20.46
N LYS A 289 9.61 26.05 -19.16
CA LYS A 289 9.78 27.05 -18.10
C LYS A 289 10.51 26.41 -16.91
N LYS A 290 11.80 26.74 -16.75
CA LYS A 290 12.48 26.51 -15.47
C LYS A 290 11.83 27.45 -14.44
N PRO A 291 11.42 26.97 -13.26
CA PRO A 291 10.88 27.85 -12.22
C PRO A 291 11.98 28.79 -11.69
N ASP A 292 11.56 29.95 -11.21
CA ASP A 292 12.45 30.97 -10.62
C ASP A 292 12.94 30.59 -9.20
N THR A 293 12.40 29.50 -8.62
CA THR A 293 12.73 28.96 -7.29
C THR A 293 13.48 27.64 -7.37
N ARG A 294 14.28 27.31 -6.33
CA ARG A 294 14.98 26.03 -6.16
C ARG A 294 14.03 24.85 -6.42
N ILE A 295 14.34 24.03 -7.41
CA ILE A 295 13.40 23.08 -8.01
C ILE A 295 13.09 21.95 -7.03
N LEU A 296 14.11 21.48 -6.30
CA LEU A 296 14.00 20.36 -5.37
C LEU A 296 12.98 20.60 -4.25
N ASP A 297 12.75 21.86 -3.86
CA ASP A 297 11.80 22.23 -2.80
C ASP A 297 10.38 22.53 -3.32
N SER A 298 10.22 22.63 -4.65
CA SER A 298 8.96 23.02 -5.31
C SER A 298 8.17 21.87 -5.93
N ILE A 299 8.79 20.69 -6.06
CA ILE A 299 8.16 19.50 -6.65
C ILE A 299 7.17 18.89 -5.66
N GLN A 300 5.97 18.54 -6.13
CA GLN A 300 4.97 17.85 -5.31
C GLN A 300 5.55 16.56 -4.69
N PRO A 301 5.46 16.39 -3.36
CA PRO A 301 6.03 15.22 -2.71
C PRO A 301 5.25 13.95 -3.08
N VAL A 302 5.95 12.82 -3.07
CA VAL A 302 5.31 11.50 -3.05
C VAL A 302 4.71 11.29 -1.67
N ILE A 303 3.42 10.98 -1.63
CA ILE A 303 2.64 10.78 -0.41
C ILE A 303 2.12 9.34 -0.40
N MET A 304 2.24 8.68 0.74
CA MET A 304 1.56 7.43 1.03
C MET A 304 0.30 7.71 1.82
N ALA A 305 -0.85 7.26 1.32
CA ALA A 305 -2.12 7.28 2.03
C ALA A 305 -2.34 5.92 2.71
N ILE A 306 -2.74 5.94 3.98
CA ILE A 306 -3.08 4.76 4.78
C ILE A 306 -4.51 4.96 5.29
N ALA A 307 -5.45 4.19 4.75
CA ALA A 307 -6.83 4.16 5.22
C ALA A 307 -7.03 2.93 6.10
N THR A 308 -7.29 3.12 7.39
CA THR A 308 -7.63 2.03 8.30
C THR A 308 -9.13 1.77 8.23
N CYS A 309 -9.50 0.56 7.81
CA CYS A 309 -10.87 0.11 7.65
C CYS A 309 -11.19 -1.01 8.65
N SER A 310 -12.31 -0.92 9.35
CA SER A 310 -12.89 -2.05 10.06
C SER A 310 -13.64 -2.92 9.06
N PHE A 311 -13.17 -4.15 8.84
CA PHE A 311 -13.61 -5.02 7.75
C PHE A 311 -13.94 -6.44 8.24
N GLY A 312 -15.03 -7.04 7.76
CA GLY A 312 -15.41 -8.43 8.07
C GLY A 312 -16.83 -8.79 7.63
N SER A 313 -17.28 -10.00 7.95
CA SER A 313 -18.63 -10.47 7.62
C SER A 313 -19.71 -9.84 8.49
N ASP A 314 -19.39 -9.44 9.72
CA ASP A 314 -20.28 -8.69 10.59
C ASP A 314 -19.48 -7.71 11.46
N SER A 315 -20.18 -6.86 12.21
CA SER A 315 -19.54 -5.87 13.09
C SER A 315 -18.85 -6.48 14.32
N LYS A 316 -19.08 -7.76 14.63
CA LYS A 316 -18.51 -8.43 15.81
C LYS A 316 -17.21 -9.17 15.48
N ASN A 317 -17.10 -9.64 14.25
CA ASN A 317 -15.95 -10.35 13.68
C ASN A 317 -15.14 -9.46 12.73
N SER A 318 -15.34 -8.13 12.79
CA SER A 318 -14.56 -7.19 12.01
C SER A 318 -13.19 -6.94 12.61
N GLU A 319 -12.17 -6.90 11.77
CA GLU A 319 -10.79 -6.59 12.15
C GLU A 319 -10.32 -5.30 11.47
N PRO A 320 -9.30 -4.61 12.02
CA PRO A 320 -8.71 -3.45 11.38
C PRO A 320 -7.78 -3.87 10.23
N LEU A 321 -8.12 -3.49 9.01
CA LEU A 321 -7.27 -3.59 7.82
C LEU A 321 -6.65 -2.24 7.50
N GLU A 322 -5.42 -2.26 6.99
CA GLU A 322 -4.74 -1.06 6.49
C GLU A 322 -4.67 -1.11 4.97
N TRP A 323 -5.34 -0.16 4.33
CA TRP A 323 -5.33 -0.01 2.89
C TRP A 323 -4.36 1.09 2.50
N VAL A 324 -3.33 0.71 1.73
CA VAL A 324 -2.21 1.59 1.42
C VAL A 324 -2.14 1.89 -0.07
N TYR A 325 -1.74 3.11 -0.40
CA TYR A 325 -1.45 3.56 -1.76
C TYR A 325 -0.39 4.67 -1.76
N THR A 326 0.53 4.64 -2.72
CA THR A 326 1.60 5.65 -2.83
C THR A 326 1.63 6.30 -4.22
N SER A 327 1.56 7.64 -4.27
CA SER A 327 1.87 8.38 -5.52
C SER A 327 2.21 9.85 -5.25
N SER A 328 2.64 10.56 -6.30
CA SER A 328 2.80 12.02 -6.28
C SER A 328 1.53 12.79 -6.67
N ASN A 329 0.37 12.12 -6.69
CA ASN A 329 -0.94 12.77 -6.88
C ASN A 329 -1.37 13.49 -5.59
N THR A 330 -2.52 14.14 -5.63
CA THR A 330 -3.07 14.83 -4.45
C THR A 330 -3.40 13.83 -3.33
N MET A 331 -3.47 14.31 -2.08
CA MET A 331 -3.86 13.50 -0.92
C MET A 331 -5.22 12.82 -1.13
N VAL A 332 -6.19 13.51 -1.75
CA VAL A 332 -7.52 12.97 -2.05
C VAL A 332 -7.43 11.81 -3.03
N GLU A 333 -6.72 11.97 -4.15
CA GLU A 333 -6.55 10.92 -5.15
C GLU A 333 -5.83 9.69 -4.58
N ASN A 334 -4.82 9.90 -3.73
CA ASN A 334 -4.13 8.80 -3.05
C ASN A 334 -5.05 8.06 -2.08
N ALA A 335 -5.86 8.78 -1.31
CA ALA A 335 -6.81 8.19 -0.37
C ALA A 335 -7.90 7.38 -1.09
N ILE A 336 -8.47 7.93 -2.16
CA ILE A 336 -9.45 7.22 -3.01
C ILE A 336 -8.81 5.95 -3.58
N SER A 337 -7.59 6.06 -4.12
CA SER A 337 -6.91 4.92 -4.72
C SER A 337 -6.55 3.82 -3.71
N ALA A 338 -6.18 4.19 -2.48
CA ALA A 338 -6.00 3.25 -1.38
C ALA A 338 -7.29 2.44 -1.13
N CYS A 339 -8.44 3.11 -1.10
CA CYS A 339 -9.72 2.45 -0.92
C CYS A 339 -10.10 1.57 -2.12
N THR A 340 -10.10 2.12 -3.34
CA THR A 340 -10.63 1.43 -4.52
C THR A 340 -9.81 0.21 -4.90
N LEU A 341 -8.48 0.29 -4.82
CA LEU A 341 -7.58 -0.81 -5.18
C LEU A 341 -7.71 -1.99 -4.20
N ASN A 342 -7.76 -1.72 -2.90
CA ASN A 342 -7.88 -2.77 -1.89
C ASN A 342 -9.29 -3.38 -1.83
N MET A 343 -10.31 -2.68 -2.34
CA MET A 343 -11.66 -3.24 -2.53
C MET A 343 -11.82 -4.02 -3.86
N GLY A 344 -10.77 -4.13 -4.68
CA GLY A 344 -10.77 -4.92 -5.91
C GLY A 344 -11.49 -4.25 -7.08
N LEU A 345 -11.69 -2.93 -7.06
CA LEU A 345 -12.32 -2.22 -8.16
C LEU A 345 -11.35 -2.07 -9.34
N LYS A 346 -11.84 -2.36 -10.55
CA LYS A 346 -11.10 -2.11 -11.80
C LYS A 346 -11.05 -0.62 -12.12
N GLU A 347 -10.05 -0.19 -12.89
CA GLU A 347 -9.92 1.22 -13.30
C GLU A 347 -11.04 1.72 -14.21
N ASP A 348 -11.58 0.85 -15.06
CA ASP A 348 -12.73 1.17 -15.91
C ASP A 348 -14.04 1.27 -15.11
N THR A 349 -13.99 0.99 -13.81
CA THR A 349 -15.14 1.24 -12.94
C THR A 349 -15.27 2.75 -12.77
N LEU A 350 -16.08 3.37 -13.65
CA LEU A 350 -16.37 4.80 -13.60
C LEU A 350 -16.84 5.18 -12.20
N LEU A 351 -16.02 5.94 -11.49
CA LEU A 351 -16.32 6.48 -10.18
C LEU A 351 -16.65 7.95 -10.36
N THR A 352 -17.92 8.28 -10.15
CA THR A 352 -18.37 9.67 -10.20
C THR A 352 -18.69 10.12 -8.78
N MET A 353 -18.15 11.26 -8.37
CA MET A 353 -18.26 11.73 -6.99
C MET A 353 -18.65 13.21 -6.96
N SER A 354 -19.65 13.54 -6.14
CA SER A 354 -20.08 14.91 -5.82
C SER A 354 -19.93 15.12 -4.32
N THR A 355 -19.32 16.23 -3.88
CA THR A 355 -19.14 16.56 -2.46
C THR A 355 -19.61 17.97 -2.19
N ASN A 356 -20.58 18.12 -1.29
CA ASN A 356 -21.25 19.38 -0.98
C ASN A 356 -21.16 19.70 0.51
N THR A 357 -20.78 20.94 0.85
CA THR A 357 -20.93 21.48 2.20
C THR A 357 -22.39 21.89 2.41
N LEU A 358 -23.04 21.34 3.44
CA LEU A 358 -24.49 21.49 3.63
C LEU A 358 -24.91 22.85 4.22
N ASP A 359 -23.98 23.57 4.82
CA ASP A 359 -24.15 24.88 5.42
C ASP A 359 -22.87 25.73 5.28
N SER A 360 -22.98 27.01 5.59
CA SER A 360 -21.89 28.00 5.58
C SER A 360 -21.07 28.05 6.86
N SER A 361 -21.48 27.32 7.91
CA SER A 361 -20.78 27.33 9.20
C SER A 361 -19.45 26.55 9.15
N ILE A 362 -18.46 26.97 9.95
CA ILE A 362 -17.14 26.31 10.07
C ILE A 362 -17.25 24.84 10.52
N HIS A 363 -18.35 24.50 11.19
CA HIS A 363 -18.68 23.14 11.60
C HIS A 363 -19.77 22.51 10.73
N SER A 364 -19.95 22.98 9.50
CA SER A 364 -20.90 22.37 8.57
C SER A 364 -20.57 20.90 8.35
N LEU A 365 -21.60 20.07 8.25
CA LEU A 365 -21.46 18.73 7.70
C LEU A 365 -21.23 18.79 6.18
N VAL A 366 -20.61 17.74 5.69
CA VAL A 366 -20.29 17.49 4.29
C VAL A 366 -21.05 16.25 3.86
N GLU A 367 -21.72 16.35 2.72
CA GLU A 367 -22.35 15.22 2.05
C GLU A 367 -21.51 14.84 0.84
N THR A 368 -21.14 13.57 0.74
CA THR A 368 -20.57 13.02 -0.51
C THR A 368 -21.49 11.96 -1.07
N THR A 369 -21.78 12.09 -2.36
CA THR A 369 -22.45 11.07 -3.16
C THR A 369 -21.45 10.47 -4.15
N VAL A 370 -21.39 9.15 -4.17
CA VAL A 370 -20.57 8.36 -5.09
C VAL A 370 -21.47 7.47 -5.93
N ILE A 371 -21.17 7.39 -7.22
CA ILE A 371 -21.79 6.48 -8.19
C ILE A 371 -20.70 5.59 -8.79
N LEU A 372 -20.96 4.29 -8.83
CA LEU A 372 -20.04 3.27 -9.32
C LEU A 372 -20.58 2.58 -10.59
N GLY A 373 -19.77 2.54 -11.66
CA GLY A 373 -19.96 1.76 -12.89
C GLY A 373 -20.50 2.56 -14.10
N GLU A 374 -20.27 2.05 -15.31
CA GLU A 374 -20.61 2.72 -16.59
C GLU A 374 -22.11 3.01 -16.79
N LYS A 375 -22.98 2.23 -16.13
CA LYS A 375 -24.45 2.42 -16.14
C LYS A 375 -25.00 2.97 -14.82
N GLN A 376 -24.13 3.57 -13.99
CA GLN A 376 -24.51 4.26 -12.75
C GLN A 376 -25.34 3.38 -11.79
N GLN A 377 -24.94 2.11 -11.62
CA GLN A 377 -25.79 1.10 -10.98
C GLN A 377 -25.78 1.13 -9.45
N TYR A 378 -24.68 1.55 -8.84
CA TYR A 378 -24.50 1.48 -7.38
C TYR A 378 -24.16 2.86 -6.83
N GLN A 379 -24.80 3.23 -5.73
CA GLN A 379 -24.72 4.56 -5.12
C GLN A 379 -24.34 4.45 -3.65
N GLY A 380 -23.46 5.33 -3.21
CA GLY A 380 -23.14 5.53 -1.79
C GLY A 380 -23.30 6.99 -1.42
N ILE A 381 -24.04 7.27 -0.34
CA ILE A 381 -24.19 8.61 0.22
C ILE A 381 -23.72 8.56 1.67
N TRP A 382 -22.82 9.47 2.03
CA TRP A 382 -22.37 9.63 3.41
C TRP A 382 -22.37 11.09 3.83
N VAL A 383 -22.68 11.34 5.11
CA VAL A 383 -22.73 12.67 5.70
C VAL A 383 -21.95 12.67 7.01
N ASP A 384 -20.92 13.50 7.11
CA ASP A 384 -20.08 13.66 8.31
C ASP A 384 -19.31 14.99 8.25
N ARG A 385 -18.42 15.24 9.22
CA ARG A 385 -17.63 16.49 9.30
C ARG A 385 -16.36 16.49 8.43
N ASP A 386 -15.70 15.35 8.29
CA ASP A 386 -14.41 15.25 7.61
C ASP A 386 -14.63 14.90 6.13
N SER A 387 -14.40 15.87 5.24
CA SER A 387 -14.59 15.71 3.80
C SER A 387 -13.89 14.49 3.21
N MET A 388 -12.64 14.19 3.62
CA MET A 388 -11.91 13.04 3.04
C MET A 388 -12.48 11.72 3.55
N THR A 389 -12.74 11.61 4.85
CA THR A 389 -13.35 10.41 5.42
C THR A 389 -14.76 10.16 4.87
N VAL A 390 -15.55 11.23 4.66
CA VAL A 390 -16.88 11.18 4.04
C VAL A 390 -16.80 10.63 2.63
N MET A 391 -15.85 11.13 1.81
CA MET A 391 -15.63 10.63 0.46
C MET A 391 -15.35 9.12 0.46
N LEU A 392 -14.37 8.66 1.24
CA LEU A 392 -14.03 7.24 1.31
C LEU A 392 -15.19 6.38 1.81
N GLN A 393 -15.95 6.87 2.79
CA GLN A 393 -17.07 6.13 3.36
C GLN A 393 -18.26 6.05 2.39
N ALA A 394 -18.45 7.06 1.53
CA ALA A 394 -19.40 7.01 0.43
C ALA A 394 -18.97 5.98 -0.62
N ILE A 395 -17.68 5.91 -0.98
CA ILE A 395 -17.14 4.85 -1.86
C ILE A 395 -17.41 3.47 -1.26
N VAL A 396 -17.03 3.25 0.01
CA VAL A 396 -17.28 1.98 0.71
C VAL A 396 -18.75 1.59 0.66
N SER A 397 -19.66 2.57 0.82
CA SER A 397 -21.11 2.33 0.76
C SER A 397 -21.57 1.90 -0.63
N ALA A 398 -21.07 2.54 -1.70
CA ALA A 398 -21.36 2.13 -3.08
C ALA A 398 -20.83 0.72 -3.37
N VAL A 399 -19.63 0.38 -2.89
CA VAL A 399 -19.03 -0.94 -3.07
C VAL A 399 -19.81 -2.02 -2.32
N LYS A 400 -20.35 -1.74 -1.12
CA LYS A 400 -21.23 -2.69 -0.43
C LYS A 400 -22.46 -3.04 -1.24
N GLN A 401 -23.07 -2.05 -1.88
CA GLN A 401 -24.23 -2.28 -2.74
C GLN A 401 -23.84 -3.13 -3.97
N TRP A 402 -22.70 -2.83 -4.59
CA TRP A 402 -22.15 -3.65 -5.67
C TRP A 402 -21.90 -5.09 -5.20
N PHE A 403 -21.23 -5.27 -4.06
CA PHE A 403 -20.93 -6.57 -3.47
C PHE A 403 -22.21 -7.39 -3.23
N ALA A 404 -23.22 -6.79 -2.58
CA ALA A 404 -24.49 -7.44 -2.31
C ALA A 404 -25.21 -7.89 -3.59
N ASP A 405 -25.25 -7.04 -4.62
CA ASP A 405 -25.84 -7.39 -5.91
C ASP A 405 -25.09 -8.54 -6.61
N LYS A 406 -23.75 -8.47 -6.63
CA LYS A 406 -22.91 -9.49 -7.26
C LYS A 406 -22.96 -10.84 -6.55
N THR A 407 -23.01 -10.84 -5.22
CA THR A 407 -23.21 -12.08 -4.46
C THR A 407 -24.61 -12.65 -4.65
N ARG A 408 -25.66 -11.82 -4.70
CA ARG A 408 -27.03 -12.26 -4.98
C ARG A 408 -27.17 -12.92 -6.35
N LYS A 409 -26.47 -12.37 -7.36
CA LYS A 409 -26.41 -12.94 -8.72
C LYS A 409 -25.48 -14.17 -8.81
N LYS A 410 -24.81 -14.55 -7.72
CA LYS A 410 -23.79 -15.62 -7.68
C LYS A 410 -22.63 -15.39 -8.64
N GLU A 411 -22.37 -14.13 -8.98
CA GLU A 411 -21.20 -13.70 -9.75
C GLU A 411 -19.97 -13.54 -8.86
N LEU A 412 -20.18 -13.30 -7.56
CA LEU A 412 -19.13 -13.10 -6.56
C LEU A 412 -19.37 -13.99 -5.33
N ASP A 413 -18.36 -14.73 -4.91
CA ASP A 413 -18.36 -15.50 -3.67
C ASP A 413 -17.87 -14.59 -2.53
N SER A 414 -18.70 -14.44 -1.49
CA SER A 414 -18.41 -13.54 -0.37
C SER A 414 -17.16 -13.96 0.41
N LYS A 415 -16.95 -15.26 0.62
CA LYS A 415 -15.81 -15.77 1.40
C LYS A 415 -14.50 -15.56 0.64
N ILE A 416 -14.51 -15.81 -0.67
CA ILE A 416 -13.34 -15.59 -1.51
C ILE A 416 -13.00 -14.10 -1.55
N TYR A 417 -13.99 -13.22 -1.74
CA TYR A 417 -13.78 -11.78 -1.74
C TYR A 417 -13.23 -11.25 -0.41
N GLU A 418 -13.84 -11.64 0.73
CA GLU A 418 -13.40 -11.23 2.06
C GLU A 418 -11.97 -11.71 2.36
N SER A 419 -11.67 -12.98 2.05
CA SER A 419 -10.33 -13.56 2.21
C SER A 419 -9.30 -12.83 1.35
N ALA A 420 -9.61 -12.58 0.08
CA ALA A 420 -8.73 -11.87 -0.83
C ALA A 420 -8.41 -10.45 -0.35
N CYS A 421 -9.40 -9.69 0.12
CA CYS A 421 -9.21 -8.34 0.64
C CYS A 421 -8.30 -8.34 1.89
N ARG A 422 -8.58 -9.23 2.85
CA ARG A 422 -7.78 -9.41 4.07
C ARG A 422 -6.34 -9.78 3.77
N ASN A 423 -6.15 -10.85 3.01
CA ASN A 423 -4.83 -11.42 2.75
C ASN A 423 -3.99 -10.48 1.88
N LEU A 424 -4.60 -9.75 0.94
CA LEU A 424 -3.88 -8.75 0.16
C LEU A 424 -3.42 -7.56 1.02
N SER A 425 -4.27 -7.07 1.93
CA SER A 425 -3.91 -5.97 2.84
C SER A 425 -2.71 -6.35 3.73
N ASP A 426 -2.72 -7.54 4.34
CA ASP A 426 -1.61 -8.03 5.16
C ASP A 426 -0.32 -8.19 4.34
N LEU A 427 -0.40 -8.88 3.19
CA LEU A 427 0.77 -9.11 2.33
C LEU A 427 1.38 -7.79 1.83
N ARG A 428 0.58 -6.82 1.41
CA ARG A 428 1.09 -5.52 0.95
C ARG A 428 1.75 -4.76 2.09
N LYS A 429 1.15 -4.74 3.28
CA LYS A 429 1.74 -4.11 4.48
C LYS A 429 3.11 -4.70 4.81
N ARG A 430 3.22 -6.03 4.83
CA ARG A 430 4.49 -6.75 5.06
C ARG A 430 5.49 -6.51 3.94
N LEU A 431 5.04 -6.52 2.68
CA LEU A 431 5.89 -6.26 1.51
C LEU A 431 6.47 -4.83 1.49
N ILE A 432 5.68 -3.82 1.86
CA ILE A 432 6.16 -2.43 1.96
C ILE A 432 7.23 -2.32 3.05
N LYS A 433 6.99 -2.93 4.22
CA LYS A 433 7.94 -2.95 5.35
C LYS A 433 9.27 -3.59 4.93
N ILE A 434 9.23 -4.77 4.33
CA ILE A 434 10.44 -5.50 3.94
C ILE A 434 11.23 -4.79 2.84
N ARG A 435 10.55 -4.20 1.84
CA ARG A 435 11.22 -3.40 0.79
C ARG A 435 11.96 -2.22 1.39
N LYS A 436 11.32 -1.47 2.30
CA LYS A 436 11.94 -0.33 2.97
C LYS A 436 13.16 -0.76 3.79
N ALA A 437 13.02 -1.80 4.60
CA ALA A 437 14.12 -2.35 5.40
C ALA A 437 15.29 -2.81 4.51
N PHE A 438 14.99 -3.51 3.41
CA PHE A 438 15.98 -3.98 2.45
C PHE A 438 16.79 -2.84 1.83
N HIS A 439 16.10 -1.78 1.37
CA HIS A 439 16.76 -0.61 0.78
C HIS A 439 17.60 0.19 1.78
N ASN A 440 17.27 0.07 3.07
CA ASN A 440 18.04 0.64 4.17
C ASN A 440 19.13 -0.30 4.70
N PHE A 441 19.40 -1.42 4.02
CA PHE A 441 20.38 -2.45 4.38
C PHE A 441 20.11 -3.22 5.69
N GLN A 442 18.88 -3.16 6.22
CA GLN A 442 18.48 -3.76 7.49
C GLN A 442 18.24 -5.28 7.37
N PHE A 443 19.14 -6.02 6.71
CA PHE A 443 18.97 -7.45 6.41
C PHE A 443 18.83 -8.36 7.64
N LEU A 444 19.32 -7.90 8.79
CA LEU A 444 19.29 -8.63 10.07
C LEU A 444 18.03 -8.34 10.90
N ASP A 445 17.20 -7.38 10.49
CA ASP A 445 15.92 -7.12 11.13
C ASP A 445 14.97 -8.29 10.86
N GLU A 446 14.18 -8.70 11.86
CA GLU A 446 13.13 -9.73 11.71
C GLU A 446 12.20 -9.43 10.52
N GLY A 447 11.94 -8.14 10.25
CA GLY A 447 11.14 -7.70 9.10
C GLY A 447 11.81 -7.82 7.73
N CYS A 448 13.09 -8.20 7.64
CA CYS A 448 13.87 -8.26 6.39
C CYS A 448 14.61 -9.59 6.18
N GLN A 449 14.29 -10.62 6.97
CA GLN A 449 14.91 -11.93 6.85
C GLN A 449 14.49 -12.67 5.57
N VAL A 450 15.39 -13.52 5.06
CA VAL A 450 15.14 -14.38 3.89
C VAL A 450 13.86 -15.21 4.05
N SER A 451 13.62 -15.71 5.27
CA SER A 451 12.44 -16.49 5.63
C SER A 451 11.15 -15.73 5.39
N GLU A 452 11.09 -14.45 5.77
CA GLU A 452 9.93 -13.60 5.58
C GLU A 452 9.71 -13.24 4.11
N ILE A 453 10.79 -12.96 3.35
CA ILE A 453 10.71 -12.74 1.89
C ILE A 453 10.06 -13.96 1.20
N LYS A 454 10.54 -15.17 1.54
CA LYS A 454 10.02 -16.42 1.00
C LYS A 454 8.56 -16.66 1.40
N LYS A 455 8.23 -16.40 2.67
CA LYS A 455 6.87 -16.55 3.19
C LYS A 455 5.88 -15.67 2.43
N ILE A 456 6.20 -14.39 2.20
CA ILE A 456 5.36 -13.47 1.41
C ILE A 456 5.16 -14.00 -0.02
N ALA A 457 6.22 -14.49 -0.67
CA ALA A 457 6.12 -15.02 -2.02
C ALA A 457 5.21 -16.27 -2.09
N GLU A 458 5.39 -17.23 -1.19
CA GLU A 458 4.59 -18.45 -1.17
C GLU A 458 3.12 -18.17 -0.81
N GLU A 459 2.87 -17.34 0.20
CA GLU A 459 1.51 -16.93 0.55
C GLU A 459 0.82 -16.18 -0.60
N ALA A 460 1.52 -15.28 -1.30
CA ALA A 460 0.97 -14.60 -2.46
C ALA A 460 0.59 -15.58 -3.59
N LYS A 461 1.43 -16.58 -3.85
CA LYS A 461 1.18 -17.62 -4.86
C LYS A 461 0.03 -18.54 -4.47
N GLN A 462 -0.07 -18.93 -3.20
CA GLN A 462 -1.16 -19.75 -2.67
C GLN A 462 -2.50 -19.01 -2.77
N ASN A 463 -2.56 -17.77 -2.29
CA ASN A 463 -3.77 -16.94 -2.38
C ASN A 463 -4.21 -16.72 -3.84
N LEU A 464 -3.26 -16.52 -4.76
CA LEU A 464 -3.56 -16.39 -6.19
C LEU A 464 -4.20 -17.66 -6.80
N ALA A 465 -3.83 -18.83 -6.29
CA ALA A 465 -4.39 -20.12 -6.73
C ALA A 465 -5.79 -20.39 -6.14
N GLU A 466 -6.11 -19.84 -4.97
CA GLU A 466 -7.42 -19.97 -4.33
C GLU A 466 -8.48 -19.06 -4.96
N ILE A 467 -8.06 -17.91 -5.50
CA ILE A 467 -8.95 -16.99 -6.22
C ILE A 467 -9.26 -17.62 -7.58
N PRO A 468 -10.53 -17.60 -8.05
CA PRO A 468 -10.85 -18.14 -9.36
C PRO A 468 -10.58 -17.12 -10.48
N ALA A 469 -10.56 -17.56 -11.74
CA ALA A 469 -10.03 -16.80 -12.88
C ALA A 469 -11.03 -15.86 -13.56
N GLU A 470 -12.23 -15.71 -12.98
CA GLU A 470 -13.27 -14.84 -13.52
C GLU A 470 -12.83 -13.38 -13.48
N GLU A 471 -13.34 -12.63 -14.46
CA GLU A 471 -12.97 -11.24 -14.67
C GLU A 471 -13.23 -10.34 -13.44
N ILE A 472 -14.25 -10.68 -12.63
CA ILE A 472 -14.63 -9.95 -11.41
C ILE A 472 -13.52 -9.98 -10.34
N TYR A 473 -12.63 -10.97 -10.36
CA TYR A 473 -11.51 -11.09 -9.42
C TYR A 473 -10.17 -10.58 -9.99
N PHE A 474 -10.15 -10.12 -11.24
CA PHE A 474 -8.92 -9.75 -11.96
C PHE A 474 -8.01 -8.81 -11.16
N ALA A 475 -8.57 -7.79 -10.51
CA ALA A 475 -7.80 -6.83 -9.72
C ALA A 475 -7.06 -7.50 -8.55
N TYR A 476 -7.70 -8.42 -7.83
CA TYR A 476 -7.04 -9.18 -6.76
C TYR A 476 -5.97 -10.11 -7.33
N ARG A 477 -6.29 -10.88 -8.39
CA ARG A 477 -5.33 -11.78 -9.05
C ARG A 477 -4.06 -11.05 -9.46
N LEU A 478 -4.21 -9.90 -10.13
CA LEU A 478 -3.10 -9.07 -10.56
C LEU A 478 -2.24 -8.62 -9.37
N ASN A 479 -2.85 -8.14 -8.29
CA ASN A 479 -2.11 -7.64 -7.14
C ASN A 479 -1.39 -8.75 -6.35
N PHE A 480 -1.99 -9.94 -6.18
CA PHE A 480 -1.27 -11.09 -5.61
C PHE A 480 -0.11 -11.53 -6.49
N TYR A 481 -0.29 -11.57 -7.80
CA TYR A 481 0.79 -11.85 -8.76
C TYR A 481 1.93 -10.82 -8.64
N ARG A 482 1.61 -9.53 -8.51
CA ARG A 482 2.61 -8.47 -8.27
C ARG A 482 3.38 -8.70 -6.96
N CYS A 483 2.68 -9.01 -5.86
CA CYS A 483 3.31 -9.31 -4.57
C CYS A 483 4.29 -10.49 -4.69
N TYR A 484 3.90 -11.56 -5.39
CA TYR A 484 4.75 -12.71 -5.68
C TYR A 484 6.03 -12.30 -6.43
N CYS A 485 5.90 -11.61 -7.55
CA CYS A 485 7.05 -11.19 -8.37
C CYS A 485 8.00 -10.26 -7.60
N LEU A 486 7.47 -9.29 -6.86
CA LEU A 486 8.26 -8.35 -6.07
C LEU A 486 9.02 -9.05 -4.94
N ALA A 487 8.38 -9.97 -4.21
CA ALA A 487 9.03 -10.74 -3.16
C ALA A 487 10.14 -11.64 -3.72
N LYS A 488 9.88 -12.39 -4.80
CA LYS A 488 10.90 -13.21 -5.49
C LYS A 488 12.05 -12.38 -6.04
N ARG A 489 11.78 -11.16 -6.52
CA ARG A 489 12.84 -10.23 -6.94
C ARG A 489 13.71 -9.79 -5.77
N LEU A 490 13.16 -9.57 -4.56
CA LEU A 490 13.98 -9.29 -3.37
C LEU A 490 14.87 -10.48 -3.00
N GLU A 491 14.35 -11.70 -3.12
CA GLU A 491 15.14 -12.93 -2.92
C GLU A 491 16.29 -13.04 -3.92
N LEU A 492 16.03 -12.72 -5.20
CA LEU A 492 17.04 -12.67 -6.25
C LEU A 492 18.12 -11.63 -5.93
N ARG A 493 17.70 -10.41 -5.58
CA ARG A 493 18.61 -9.32 -5.22
C ARG A 493 19.50 -9.68 -4.03
N LEU A 494 18.94 -10.32 -3.01
CA LEU A 494 19.71 -10.78 -1.86
C LEU A 494 20.75 -11.82 -2.26
N SER A 495 20.36 -12.78 -3.10
CA SER A 495 21.27 -13.79 -3.67
C SER A 495 22.41 -13.14 -4.47
N ASN A 496 22.09 -12.12 -5.27
CA ASN A 496 23.06 -11.30 -6.01
C ASN A 496 24.01 -10.50 -5.10
N PHE A 497 23.56 -10.03 -3.95
CA PHE A 497 24.38 -9.26 -3.00
C PHE A 497 25.31 -10.17 -2.19
N GLN A 498 24.79 -11.30 -1.70
CA GLN A 498 25.52 -12.31 -0.96
C GLN A 498 26.38 -13.22 -1.86
N GLY A 499 26.25 -13.07 -3.19
CA GLY A 499 26.99 -13.84 -4.17
C GLY A 499 26.64 -15.32 -4.19
N ASN A 500 25.39 -15.67 -3.89
CA ASN A 500 24.83 -16.99 -4.15
C ASN A 500 24.31 -17.02 -5.60
N ILE A 501 25.25 -17.09 -6.55
CA ILE A 501 24.95 -16.93 -7.99
C ILE A 501 24.18 -18.14 -8.55
N ILE A 502 24.35 -19.33 -7.97
CA ILE A 502 23.57 -20.53 -8.32
C ILE A 502 22.08 -20.29 -8.03
N ASN A 503 21.76 -19.83 -6.82
CA ASN A 503 20.38 -19.50 -6.46
C ASN A 503 19.84 -18.32 -7.31
N ALA A 504 20.68 -17.31 -7.57
CA ALA A 504 20.30 -16.20 -8.45
C ALA A 504 19.92 -16.69 -9.86
N LYS A 505 20.70 -17.59 -10.48
CA LYS A 505 20.37 -18.21 -11.78
C LYS A 505 19.01 -18.91 -11.74
N SER A 506 18.75 -19.70 -10.68
CA SER A 506 17.47 -20.39 -10.50
C SER A 506 16.29 -19.41 -10.42
N LEU A 507 16.42 -18.35 -9.60
CA LEU A 507 15.39 -17.34 -9.43
C LEU A 507 15.17 -16.49 -10.68
N ILE A 508 16.22 -16.20 -11.45
CA ILE A 508 16.10 -15.52 -12.75
C ILE A 508 15.26 -16.35 -13.71
N THR A 509 15.52 -17.66 -13.82
CA THR A 509 14.73 -18.56 -14.66
C THR A 509 13.27 -18.58 -14.23
N GLU A 510 13.01 -18.76 -12.93
CA GLU A 510 11.67 -18.77 -12.34
C GLU A 510 10.90 -17.47 -12.63
N LEU A 511 11.53 -16.31 -12.39
CA LEU A 511 10.92 -15.00 -12.61
C LEU A 511 10.71 -14.67 -14.08
N THR A 512 11.67 -15.02 -14.94
CA THR A 512 11.58 -14.80 -16.39
C THR A 512 10.46 -15.65 -16.98
N GLU A 513 10.33 -16.89 -16.54
CA GLU A 513 9.21 -17.75 -16.93
C GLU A 513 7.88 -17.17 -16.43
N ALA A 514 7.81 -16.72 -15.18
CA ALA A 514 6.60 -16.15 -14.61
C ALA A 514 6.12 -14.88 -15.32
N ILE A 515 7.04 -14.01 -15.74
CA ILE A 515 6.72 -12.76 -16.47
C ILE A 515 6.35 -13.01 -17.92
N ASN A 516 7.05 -13.92 -18.59
CA ASN A 516 6.79 -14.20 -20.00
C ASN A 516 5.49 -14.96 -20.21
N HIS A 517 5.07 -15.73 -19.20
CA HIS A 517 3.92 -16.61 -19.23
C HIS A 517 2.92 -16.34 -18.08
N PRO A 518 2.34 -15.12 -17.98
CA PRO A 518 1.34 -14.81 -16.95
C PRO A 518 0.09 -15.70 -17.06
N GLU A 519 -0.17 -16.30 -18.22
CA GLU A 519 -1.23 -17.30 -18.42
C GLU A 519 -1.07 -18.56 -17.55
N LYS A 520 0.17 -18.91 -17.13
CA LYS A 520 0.40 -20.00 -16.16
C LYS A 520 -0.21 -19.70 -14.80
N PHE A 521 -0.42 -18.42 -14.52
CA PHE A 521 -1.12 -17.92 -13.33
C PHE A 521 -2.58 -17.56 -13.63
N GLN A 522 -3.12 -17.99 -14.78
CA GLN A 522 -4.49 -17.69 -15.23
C GLN A 522 -4.77 -16.18 -15.22
N LEU A 523 -3.80 -15.39 -15.68
CA LEU A 523 -3.86 -13.93 -15.72
C LEU A 523 -3.73 -13.46 -17.17
N ASN A 524 -4.77 -12.81 -17.69
CA ASN A 524 -4.74 -12.16 -19.00
C ASN A 524 -4.52 -10.66 -18.82
N VAL A 525 -3.26 -10.22 -18.85
CA VAL A 525 -2.85 -8.85 -18.57
C VAL A 525 -2.08 -8.26 -19.76
N ASP A 526 -2.29 -6.97 -20.04
CA ASP A 526 -1.40 -6.24 -20.96
C ASP A 526 0.02 -6.24 -20.37
N LYS A 527 1.02 -6.73 -21.13
CA LYS A 527 2.42 -6.77 -20.68
C LYS A 527 2.95 -5.39 -20.27
N LYS A 528 2.38 -4.29 -20.78
CA LYS A 528 2.73 -2.93 -20.34
C LYS A 528 2.48 -2.70 -18.84
N GLU A 529 1.47 -3.35 -18.27
CA GLU A 529 1.16 -3.30 -16.81
C GLU A 529 2.24 -3.94 -15.94
N LEU A 530 3.09 -4.77 -16.53
CA LEU A 530 4.17 -5.47 -15.86
C LEU A 530 5.53 -4.80 -16.08
N SER A 531 5.62 -3.79 -16.94
CA SER A 531 6.88 -3.17 -17.35
C SER A 531 7.77 -2.69 -16.19
N PRO A 532 7.26 -2.09 -15.08
CA PRO A 532 8.16 -1.67 -14.01
C PRO A 532 8.67 -2.85 -13.15
N ILE A 533 7.91 -3.94 -13.04
CA ILE A 533 8.36 -5.18 -12.38
C ILE A 533 9.39 -5.91 -13.25
N GLU A 534 9.10 -6.00 -14.55
CA GLU A 534 10.01 -6.55 -15.56
C GLU A 534 11.34 -5.80 -15.58
N ALA A 535 11.28 -4.47 -15.57
CA ALA A 535 12.43 -3.59 -15.42
C ALA A 535 13.29 -3.90 -14.18
N LEU A 536 12.65 -4.09 -13.01
CA LEU A 536 13.36 -4.46 -11.78
C LEU A 536 14.07 -5.80 -11.92
N ILE A 537 13.43 -6.78 -12.55
CA ILE A 537 14.00 -8.11 -12.74
C ILE A 537 15.14 -8.08 -13.75
N HIS A 538 14.99 -7.39 -14.87
CA HIS A 538 16.09 -7.14 -15.81
C HIS A 538 17.27 -6.43 -15.14
N SER A 539 17.02 -5.48 -14.23
CA SER A 539 18.09 -4.82 -13.48
C SER A 539 18.93 -5.81 -12.66
N GLU A 540 18.31 -6.87 -12.11
CA GLU A 540 18.99 -7.92 -11.35
C GLU A 540 19.69 -8.93 -12.27
N ILE A 541 19.12 -9.21 -13.46
CA ILE A 541 19.77 -10.02 -14.50
C ILE A 541 21.09 -9.36 -14.92
N TYR A 542 21.12 -8.04 -15.12
CA TYR A 542 22.36 -7.36 -15.47
C TYR A 542 23.44 -7.47 -14.39
N LEU A 543 23.05 -7.40 -13.11
CA LEU A 543 23.99 -7.62 -11.99
C LEU A 543 24.47 -9.06 -11.90
N TYR A 544 23.60 -10.03 -12.22
CA TYR A 544 23.96 -11.44 -12.33
C TYR A 544 24.99 -11.65 -13.45
N GLU A 545 24.74 -11.13 -14.65
CA GLU A 545 25.65 -11.24 -15.80
C GLU A 545 27.02 -10.62 -15.52
N LEU A 546 27.04 -9.49 -14.82
CA LEU A 546 28.27 -8.86 -14.35
C LEU A 546 29.08 -9.81 -13.44
N SER A 547 28.41 -10.52 -12.53
CA SER A 547 29.04 -11.48 -11.61
C SER A 547 29.43 -12.79 -12.27
N ALA A 548 28.63 -13.27 -13.22
CA ALA A 548 28.87 -14.52 -13.92
C ALA A 548 30.01 -14.37 -14.94
N GLY A 549 30.15 -13.22 -15.60
CA GLY A 549 31.28 -12.95 -16.49
C GLY A 549 31.27 -13.70 -17.83
N HIS A 550 30.17 -14.39 -18.16
CA HIS A 550 30.05 -15.19 -19.39
C HIS A 550 29.55 -14.38 -20.60
N SER A 551 28.87 -13.26 -20.37
CA SER A 551 28.28 -12.44 -21.43
C SER A 551 29.34 -11.61 -22.17
N SER A 552 29.74 -12.04 -23.37
CA SER A 552 30.57 -11.22 -24.26
C SER A 552 29.94 -9.86 -24.55
N LYS A 553 28.60 -9.80 -24.64
CA LYS A 553 27.87 -8.55 -24.87
C LYS A 553 28.14 -7.50 -23.79
N LEU A 554 28.13 -7.90 -22.52
CA LEU A 554 28.33 -6.97 -21.41
C LEU A 554 29.76 -6.41 -21.36
N PHE A 555 30.77 -7.24 -21.65
CA PHE A 555 32.18 -6.88 -21.48
C PHE A 555 32.88 -6.41 -22.77
N GLN A 556 32.32 -6.72 -23.94
CA GLN A 556 32.94 -6.41 -25.24
C GLN A 556 32.05 -5.52 -26.12
N GLU A 557 30.72 -5.60 -26.02
CA GLU A 557 29.78 -4.92 -26.93
C GLU A 557 28.96 -3.81 -26.28
N ILE A 558 29.11 -3.55 -24.97
CA ILE A 558 28.33 -2.54 -24.25
C ILE A 558 28.49 -1.11 -24.82
N HIS A 559 29.59 -0.89 -25.54
CA HIS A 559 29.92 0.36 -26.21
C HIS A 559 29.36 0.44 -27.65
N THR A 560 29.01 -0.70 -28.27
CA THR A 560 28.73 -0.81 -29.71
C THR A 560 27.32 -1.30 -30.04
N ASN A 561 26.63 -1.94 -29.09
CA ASN A 561 25.37 -2.62 -29.36
C ASN A 561 24.21 -1.99 -28.56
N PRO A 562 23.34 -1.20 -29.21
CA PRO A 562 22.15 -0.63 -28.60
C PRO A 562 21.19 -1.67 -28.03
N SER A 563 21.31 -2.96 -28.39
CA SER A 563 20.41 -4.02 -27.91
C SER A 563 20.51 -4.32 -26.41
N ILE A 564 21.54 -3.83 -25.71
CA ILE A 564 21.50 -3.68 -24.24
C ILE A 564 20.73 -2.40 -23.91
N ASP A 565 19.54 -2.20 -24.48
CA ASP A 565 18.88 -0.89 -24.51
C ASP A 565 18.34 -0.48 -23.13
N PHE A 566 19.27 0.00 -22.33
CA PHE A 566 19.10 0.68 -21.07
C PHE A 566 18.21 1.94 -21.21
N GLY A 567 18.10 2.50 -22.43
CA GLY A 567 17.26 3.65 -22.75
C GLY A 567 15.81 3.30 -23.09
N GLU A 568 15.53 2.06 -23.52
CA GLU A 568 14.14 1.60 -23.75
C GLU A 568 13.36 1.45 -22.45
N TRP A 569 14.00 0.99 -21.37
CA TRP A 569 13.31 0.80 -20.09
C TRP A 569 12.84 2.12 -19.47
N ASP A 570 13.64 3.19 -19.55
CA ASP A 570 13.24 4.52 -19.09
C ASP A 570 11.95 4.96 -19.80
N LYS A 571 11.85 4.77 -21.12
CA LYS A 571 10.64 5.03 -21.91
C LYS A 571 9.47 4.09 -21.56
N LYS A 572 9.73 2.79 -21.42
CA LYS A 572 8.70 1.79 -21.08
C LYS A 572 8.07 2.11 -19.72
N ILE A 573 8.89 2.36 -18.70
CA ILE A 573 8.44 2.70 -17.34
C ILE A 573 7.72 4.05 -17.31
N THR A 574 8.28 5.09 -17.93
CA THR A 574 7.65 6.43 -17.94
C THR A 574 6.31 6.45 -18.69
N ASN A 575 6.12 5.57 -19.68
CA ASN A 575 4.84 5.43 -20.38
C ASN A 575 3.73 4.78 -19.54
N VAL A 576 4.07 3.94 -18.54
CA VAL A 576 3.07 3.33 -17.64
C VAL A 576 2.30 4.39 -16.85
N ARG A 577 2.96 5.49 -16.46
CA ARG A 577 2.32 6.62 -15.77
C ARG A 577 1.32 7.39 -16.65
N ASN A 578 1.40 7.25 -17.99
CA ASN A 578 0.60 8.02 -18.95
C ASN A 578 -0.66 7.28 -19.45
N THR A 579 -0.81 6.00 -19.15
CA THR A 579 -1.94 5.16 -19.58
C THR A 579 -2.95 4.99 -18.46
N ASN A 580 -4.23 4.72 -18.79
CA ASN A 580 -5.26 4.22 -17.86
C ASN A 580 -4.88 2.81 -17.38
N SER A 581 -3.78 2.75 -16.64
CA SER A 581 -3.08 1.54 -16.28
C SER A 581 -3.38 1.21 -14.83
N CYS A 582 -3.70 -0.07 -14.55
CA CYS A 582 -3.95 -0.61 -13.20
C CYS A 582 -2.75 -0.44 -12.24
N TYR A 583 -1.70 0.24 -12.68
CA TYR A 583 -0.52 0.72 -11.97
C TYR A 583 -0.82 1.87 -11.00
N LYS A 584 -1.73 1.60 -10.09
CA LYS A 584 -2.12 2.43 -8.96
C LYS A 584 -1.23 2.11 -7.74
N ASP A 585 0.07 2.00 -7.94
CA ASP A 585 1.10 2.23 -6.89
C ASP A 585 2.30 3.02 -7.47
N ALA A 586 2.00 3.76 -8.56
CA ALA A 586 2.63 4.97 -9.05
C ALA A 586 3.97 5.36 -8.42
N GLY A 587 3.88 5.82 -7.17
CA GLY A 587 4.95 6.52 -6.49
C GLY A 587 6.06 5.63 -5.97
N LEU A 588 5.80 4.38 -5.60
CA LEU A 588 6.86 3.52 -5.06
C LEU A 588 7.55 2.74 -6.18
N ASP A 589 6.77 2.05 -7.01
CA ASP A 589 7.32 1.11 -7.98
C ASP A 589 8.01 1.82 -9.16
N VAL A 590 7.45 2.90 -9.71
CA VAL A 590 8.08 3.63 -10.83
C VAL A 590 9.40 4.26 -10.40
N TYR A 591 9.41 5.00 -9.28
CA TYR A 591 10.61 5.67 -8.78
C TYR A 591 11.66 4.65 -8.31
N GLU A 592 11.25 3.53 -7.70
CA GLU A 592 12.18 2.43 -7.39
C GLU A 592 12.77 1.83 -8.66
N SER A 593 11.95 1.45 -9.65
CA SER A 593 12.42 0.85 -10.91
C SER A 593 13.39 1.78 -11.64
N LEU A 594 13.08 3.07 -11.74
CA LEU A 594 13.97 4.05 -12.38
C LEU A 594 15.27 4.24 -11.58
N SER A 595 15.22 4.26 -10.24
CA SER A 595 16.42 4.29 -9.40
C SER A 595 17.30 3.06 -9.60
N GLU A 596 16.70 1.86 -9.62
CA GLU A 596 17.41 0.59 -9.78
C GLU A 596 18.06 0.45 -11.14
N ILE A 597 17.29 0.71 -12.21
CA ILE A 597 17.79 0.60 -13.57
C ILE A 597 18.95 1.57 -13.76
N LYS A 598 18.76 2.87 -13.53
CA LYS A 598 19.82 3.85 -13.75
C LYS A 598 21.06 3.58 -12.89
N GLY A 599 20.86 3.22 -11.62
CA GLY A 599 21.96 2.93 -10.71
C GLY A 599 22.73 1.65 -11.06
N ASN A 600 22.05 0.59 -11.50
CA ASN A 600 22.71 -0.66 -11.86
C ASN A 600 23.40 -0.58 -13.23
N ILE A 601 22.83 0.16 -14.18
CA ILE A 601 23.50 0.47 -15.46
C ILE A 601 24.79 1.23 -15.21
N ALA A 602 24.70 2.32 -14.45
CA ALA A 602 25.85 3.12 -14.06
C ALA A 602 26.93 2.27 -13.37
N ARG A 603 26.51 1.31 -12.53
CA ARG A 603 27.42 0.37 -11.87
C ARG A 603 28.11 -0.58 -12.86
N ILE A 604 27.43 -1.06 -13.90
CA ILE A 604 28.05 -1.89 -14.94
C ILE A 604 29.12 -1.08 -15.68
N TYR A 605 28.78 0.12 -16.15
CA TYR A 605 29.76 1.00 -16.82
C TYR A 605 30.93 1.33 -15.89
N PHE A 606 30.67 1.57 -14.60
CA PHE A 606 31.72 1.76 -13.61
C PHE A 606 32.67 0.56 -13.53
N TYR A 607 32.19 -0.68 -13.53
CA TYR A 607 33.07 -1.85 -13.40
C TYR A 607 33.74 -2.29 -14.71
N VAL A 608 33.11 -2.03 -15.85
CA VAL A 608 33.53 -2.59 -17.14
C VAL A 608 34.20 -1.55 -18.06
N SER A 609 33.83 -0.27 -17.95
CA SER A 609 34.35 0.76 -18.85
C SER A 609 35.75 1.24 -18.45
N HIS A 610 36.59 1.36 -19.48
CA HIS A 610 37.91 1.99 -19.45
C HIS A 610 37.98 3.24 -20.35
N ASP A 611 36.87 3.63 -20.99
CA ASP A 611 36.77 4.83 -21.83
C ASP A 611 36.34 6.03 -20.98
N VAL A 612 37.11 7.12 -21.06
CA VAL A 612 36.83 8.39 -20.37
C VAL A 612 35.46 8.94 -20.78
N THR A 613 35.13 8.90 -22.08
CA THR A 613 33.89 9.48 -22.63
C THR A 613 32.63 8.78 -22.13
N ASP A 614 32.73 7.48 -21.83
CA ASP A 614 31.64 6.73 -21.22
C ASP A 614 31.54 7.03 -19.73
N LEU A 615 32.66 7.03 -19.01
CA LEU A 615 32.68 7.30 -17.58
C LEU A 615 32.22 8.73 -17.24
N GLU A 616 32.44 9.73 -18.09
CA GLU A 616 31.94 11.10 -17.90
C GLU A 616 30.41 11.17 -17.76
N LYS A 617 29.67 10.23 -18.38
CA LYS A 617 28.19 10.18 -18.31
C LYS A 617 27.67 9.43 -17.08
N VAL A 618 28.49 8.57 -16.49
CA VAL A 618 28.09 7.66 -15.39
C VAL A 618 27.67 8.40 -14.11
N PRO A 619 28.36 9.48 -13.65
CA PRO A 619 27.92 10.24 -12.49
C PRO A 619 26.50 10.79 -12.64
N GLY A 620 26.15 11.31 -13.82
CA GLY A 620 24.79 11.79 -14.11
C GLY A 620 23.72 10.70 -13.98
N MET A 621 24.04 9.46 -14.37
CA MET A 621 23.14 8.32 -14.18
C MET A 621 22.97 7.95 -12.70
N PHE A 622 24.05 7.95 -11.91
CA PHE A 622 23.99 7.74 -10.46
C PHE A 622 23.22 8.85 -9.75
N LEU A 623 23.43 10.11 -10.12
CA LEU A 623 22.67 11.24 -9.56
C LEU A 623 21.19 11.16 -9.94
N SER A 624 20.84 10.72 -11.15
CA SER A 624 19.44 10.43 -11.52
C SER A 624 18.85 9.29 -10.68
N ALA A 625 19.62 8.22 -10.42
CA ALA A 625 19.20 7.16 -9.53
C ALA A 625 19.02 7.62 -8.07
N ALA A 626 19.88 8.53 -7.61
CA ALA A 626 19.82 9.18 -6.30
C ALA A 626 18.55 10.04 -6.19
N TYR A 627 18.26 10.86 -7.20
CA TYR A 627 17.04 11.67 -7.24
C TYR A 627 15.77 10.82 -7.13
N TYR A 628 15.65 9.75 -7.92
CA TYR A 628 14.46 8.89 -7.83
C TYR A 628 14.33 8.18 -6.47
N ALA A 629 15.44 7.76 -5.86
CA ALA A 629 15.43 7.21 -4.50
C ALA A 629 15.04 8.25 -3.43
N LEU A 630 15.44 9.51 -3.63
CA LEU A 630 15.12 10.63 -2.75
C LEU A 630 13.60 10.90 -2.72
N ARG A 631 12.93 10.78 -3.87
CA ARG A 631 11.47 10.97 -4.00
C ARG A 631 10.66 9.98 -3.17
N ILE A 632 11.19 8.79 -2.90
CA ILE A 632 10.55 7.75 -2.08
C ILE A 632 11.21 7.57 -0.70
N GLY A 633 12.08 8.50 -0.30
CA GLY A 633 12.61 8.56 1.06
C GLY A 633 13.66 7.51 1.41
N LEU A 634 14.34 6.93 0.41
CA LEU A 634 15.38 5.91 0.61
C LEU A 634 16.77 6.56 0.80
N ILE A 635 16.96 7.33 1.87
CA ILE A 635 18.14 8.18 2.07
C ILE A 635 19.48 7.43 2.07
N GLN A 636 19.55 6.26 2.71
CA GLN A 636 20.78 5.44 2.72
C GLN A 636 21.17 5.00 1.30
N ARG A 637 20.17 4.75 0.45
CA ARG A 637 20.36 4.42 -0.96
C ARG A 637 20.78 5.65 -1.78
N VAL A 638 20.20 6.82 -1.52
CA VAL A 638 20.63 8.11 -2.13
C VAL A 638 22.12 8.34 -1.86
N SER A 639 22.53 8.24 -0.59
CA SER A 639 23.93 8.40 -0.18
C SER A 639 24.85 7.43 -0.91
N ARG A 640 24.47 6.15 -1.04
CA ARG A 640 25.23 5.16 -1.80
C ARG A 640 25.39 5.54 -3.27
N TRP A 641 24.32 6.01 -3.92
CA TRP A 641 24.41 6.40 -5.33
C TRP A 641 25.35 7.59 -5.54
N ILE A 642 25.28 8.58 -4.65
CA ILE A 642 26.19 9.72 -4.67
C ILE A 642 27.63 9.28 -4.38
N ALA A 643 27.85 8.36 -3.45
CA ALA A 643 29.18 7.81 -3.17
C ALA A 643 29.77 7.11 -4.41
N LEU A 644 28.97 6.32 -5.13
CA LEU A 644 29.39 5.69 -6.39
C LEU A 644 29.71 6.71 -7.50
N ALA A 645 28.95 7.81 -7.60
CA ALA A 645 29.29 8.93 -8.48
C ALA A 645 30.65 9.54 -8.10
N GLY A 646 30.88 9.75 -6.79
CA GLY A 646 32.16 10.14 -6.22
C GLY A 646 33.33 9.27 -6.68
N ARG A 647 33.16 7.95 -6.62
CA ARG A 647 34.19 6.98 -7.01
C ARG A 647 34.51 7.07 -8.50
N VAL A 648 33.53 7.36 -9.35
CA VAL A 648 33.76 7.64 -10.78
C VAL A 648 34.57 8.93 -10.94
N TRP A 649 34.22 10.01 -10.23
CA TRP A 649 34.98 11.26 -10.28
C TRP A 649 36.43 11.11 -9.80
N VAL A 650 36.69 10.26 -8.79
CA VAL A 650 38.07 9.91 -8.40
C VAL A 650 38.83 9.26 -9.55
N ARG A 651 38.20 8.33 -10.30
CA ARG A 651 38.82 7.69 -11.47
C ARG A 651 39.07 8.67 -12.62
N LEU A 652 38.18 9.66 -12.78
CA LEU A 652 38.31 10.76 -13.74
C LEU A 652 39.24 11.89 -13.27
N LYS A 653 39.86 11.77 -12.09
CA LYS A 653 40.72 12.80 -11.47
C LYS A 653 40.02 14.13 -11.17
N ASP A 654 38.68 14.14 -11.06
CA ASP A 654 37.92 15.31 -10.64
C ASP A 654 37.90 15.42 -9.10
N LYS A 655 38.91 16.10 -8.56
CA LYS A 655 39.07 16.34 -7.12
C LYS A 655 37.87 17.08 -6.51
N LYS A 656 37.33 18.07 -7.22
CA LYS A 656 36.30 18.97 -6.67
C LYS A 656 35.00 18.21 -6.47
N LEU A 657 34.50 17.56 -7.53
CA LEU A 657 33.24 16.82 -7.47
C LEU A 657 33.35 15.58 -6.59
N ALA A 658 34.48 14.87 -6.59
CA ALA A 658 34.69 13.74 -5.69
C ALA A 658 34.58 14.14 -4.20
N LEU A 659 35.18 15.28 -3.81
CA LEU A 659 35.12 15.77 -2.44
C LEU A 659 33.69 16.22 -2.05
N GLN A 660 32.99 16.94 -2.93
CA GLN A 660 31.59 17.31 -2.69
C GLN A 660 30.70 16.06 -2.54
N ALA A 661 30.93 15.02 -3.34
CA ALA A 661 30.17 13.77 -3.29
C ALA A 661 30.39 13.06 -1.96
N LEU A 662 31.63 13.05 -1.47
CA LEU A 662 31.99 12.50 -0.18
C LEU A 662 31.25 13.24 0.95
N LYS A 663 31.30 14.58 0.98
CA LYS A 663 30.62 15.37 2.01
C LYS A 663 29.10 15.15 2.02
N LEU A 664 28.46 15.22 0.85
CA LEU A 664 27.01 15.04 0.73
C LEU A 664 26.59 13.61 1.09
N SER A 665 27.31 12.58 0.62
CA SER A 665 27.01 11.19 0.95
C SER A 665 27.20 10.90 2.45
N GLU A 666 28.24 11.43 3.10
CA GLU A 666 28.45 11.32 4.55
C GLU A 666 27.30 11.99 5.34
N LYS A 667 26.87 13.20 4.95
CA LYS A 667 25.75 13.92 5.57
C LYS A 667 24.45 13.11 5.48
N LEU A 668 24.10 12.64 4.27
CA LEU A 668 22.89 11.88 4.03
C LEU A 668 22.90 10.53 4.75
N ALA A 669 24.01 9.78 4.72
CA ALA A 669 24.07 8.49 5.40
C ALA A 669 23.96 8.62 6.92
N LYS A 670 24.33 9.73 7.54
CA LYS A 670 24.15 9.88 8.99
C LYS A 670 22.73 10.30 9.38
N THR A 671 21.93 10.72 8.41
CA THR A 671 20.53 11.11 8.63
C THR A 671 19.69 9.88 8.99
N ASP A 672 18.90 9.98 10.07
CA ASP A 672 17.99 8.94 10.58
C ASP A 672 18.65 7.63 11.06
N LEU A 673 19.99 7.53 11.11
CA LEU A 673 20.72 6.29 11.40
C LEU A 673 21.05 6.07 12.89
N THR A 674 20.92 7.11 13.72
CA THR A 674 21.33 7.10 15.14
C THR A 674 20.25 6.64 16.13
N THR A 675 19.03 6.37 15.68
CA THR A 675 17.90 5.99 16.55
C THR A 675 17.47 4.54 16.31
N GLY A 676 17.66 3.67 17.31
CA GLY A 676 17.14 2.29 17.30
C GLY A 676 18.00 1.25 16.56
N HIS A 677 19.23 1.60 16.14
CA HIS A 677 20.15 0.69 15.46
C HIS A 677 21.44 0.48 16.26
N SER A 678 22.09 -0.68 16.06
CA SER A 678 23.39 -0.96 16.69
C SER A 678 24.51 -0.15 16.03
N ASP A 679 25.55 0.17 16.80
CA ASP A 679 26.72 0.90 16.29
C ASP A 679 27.40 0.17 15.13
N ASN A 680 27.48 -1.16 15.22
CA ASN A 680 28.05 -2.00 14.16
C ASN A 680 27.25 -1.88 12.86
N PHE A 681 25.91 -1.88 12.95
CA PHE A 681 25.07 -1.67 11.78
C PHE A 681 25.27 -0.26 11.20
N ALA A 682 25.28 0.77 12.06
CA ALA A 682 25.44 2.15 11.62
C ALA A 682 26.78 2.36 10.90
N GLN A 683 27.86 1.79 11.43
CA GLN A 683 29.17 1.78 10.77
C GLN A 683 29.14 1.01 9.44
N ALA A 684 28.42 -0.12 9.39
CA ALA A 684 28.39 -0.96 8.20
C ALA A 684 27.70 -0.29 7.00
N VAL A 685 26.67 0.52 7.23
CA VAL A 685 26.01 1.30 6.18
C VAL A 685 26.97 2.28 5.50
N LEU A 686 27.98 2.79 6.22
CA LEU A 686 28.99 3.71 5.70
C LEU A 686 30.07 3.04 4.82
N SER A 687 30.02 1.73 4.62
CA SER A 687 31.05 0.98 3.89
C SER A 687 31.37 1.52 2.48
N GLU A 688 30.38 1.93 1.70
CA GLU A 688 30.60 2.52 0.37
C GLU A 688 31.25 3.90 0.43
N ILE A 689 30.89 4.69 1.46
CA ILE A 689 31.42 6.04 1.65
C ILE A 689 32.88 5.95 2.09
N ASN A 690 33.21 4.96 2.92
CA ASN A 690 34.58 4.65 3.29
C ASN A 690 35.41 4.16 2.08
N LEU A 691 34.81 3.45 1.11
CA LEU A 691 35.49 3.17 -0.17
C LEU A 691 35.80 4.45 -0.93
N LEU A 692 34.82 5.36 -1.10
CA LEU A 692 35.04 6.66 -1.73
C LEU A 692 36.14 7.46 -1.02
N LYS A 693 36.06 7.56 0.30
CA LYS A 693 37.03 8.30 1.12
C LYS A 693 38.44 7.73 1.00
N GLY A 694 38.57 6.41 1.07
CA GLY A 694 39.84 5.73 0.88
C GLY A 694 40.38 5.92 -0.54
N GLU A 695 39.54 5.82 -1.58
CA GLU A 695 39.95 6.04 -2.98
C GLU A 695 40.37 7.49 -3.21
N TYR A 696 39.67 8.46 -2.65
CA TYR A 696 40.05 9.88 -2.71
C TYR A 696 41.40 10.13 -2.02
N LEU A 697 41.60 9.61 -0.81
CA LEU A 697 42.86 9.76 -0.08
C LEU A 697 44.03 9.07 -0.81
N LEU A 698 43.82 7.88 -1.35
CA LEU A 698 44.85 7.12 -2.05
C LEU A 698 45.21 7.77 -3.41
N LEU A 699 44.22 8.11 -4.22
CA LEU A 699 44.41 8.43 -5.64
C LEU A 699 44.46 9.93 -5.93
N ILE A 700 43.94 10.78 -5.04
CA ILE A 700 43.93 12.25 -5.20
C ILE A 700 44.91 12.91 -4.22
N GLU A 701 44.77 12.65 -2.92
CA GLU A 701 45.62 13.28 -1.89
C GLU A 701 46.95 12.55 -1.67
N LYS A 702 47.07 11.30 -2.14
CA LYS A 702 48.25 10.44 -1.97
C LYS A 702 48.64 10.23 -0.50
N ASP A 703 47.63 9.99 0.35
CA ASP A 703 47.80 9.59 1.76
C ASP A 703 47.40 8.13 1.95
N GLU A 704 48.36 7.22 1.76
CA GLU A 704 48.11 5.79 1.83
C GLU A 704 47.79 5.31 3.26
N THR A 705 48.31 5.99 4.28
CA THR A 705 48.11 5.60 5.68
C THR A 705 46.69 5.91 6.14
N ALA A 706 46.16 7.09 5.78
CA ALA A 706 44.77 7.43 6.04
C ALA A 706 43.82 6.60 5.16
N ALA A 707 44.16 6.38 3.89
CA ALA A 707 43.36 5.54 2.99
C ALA A 707 43.21 4.11 3.51
N LEU A 708 44.29 3.52 4.03
CA LEU A 708 44.28 2.18 4.63
C LEU A 708 43.20 2.03 5.70
N LYS A 709 43.12 2.99 6.63
CA LYS A 709 42.11 2.96 7.71
C LYS A 709 40.69 2.85 7.13
N HIS A 710 40.38 3.69 6.15
CA HIS A 710 39.05 3.70 5.54
C HIS A 710 38.75 2.45 4.72
N PHE A 711 39.74 1.85 4.04
CA PHE A 711 39.53 0.56 3.37
C PHE A 711 39.29 -0.59 4.35
N ILE A 712 39.92 -0.58 5.54
CA ILE A 712 39.63 -1.57 6.59
C ILE A 712 38.21 -1.35 7.15
N GLU A 713 37.79 -0.09 7.39
CA GLU A 713 36.42 0.23 7.82
C GLU A 713 35.38 -0.20 6.77
N ALA A 714 35.66 0.04 5.49
CA ALA A 714 34.83 -0.41 4.38
C ALA A 714 34.71 -1.94 4.33
N LEU A 715 35.83 -2.65 4.50
CA LEU A 715 35.85 -4.11 4.54
C LEU A 715 35.04 -4.65 5.72
N LYS A 716 35.27 -4.11 6.93
CA LYS A 716 34.54 -4.48 8.16
C LYS A 716 33.03 -4.33 7.96
N GLY A 717 32.58 -3.19 7.45
CA GLY A 717 31.15 -2.95 7.17
C GLY A 717 30.58 -3.87 6.09
N SER A 718 31.36 -4.14 5.04
CA SER A 718 30.93 -5.01 3.95
C SER A 718 30.83 -6.48 4.36
N ILE A 719 31.70 -6.94 5.26
CA ILE A 719 31.64 -8.26 5.92
C ILE A 719 30.39 -8.36 6.78
N TYR A 720 30.12 -7.35 7.61
CA TYR A 720 28.94 -7.32 8.49
C TYR A 720 27.64 -7.45 7.71
N LEU A 721 27.52 -6.76 6.56
CA LEU A 721 26.32 -6.80 5.69
C LEU A 721 26.35 -7.93 4.65
N GLY A 722 27.46 -8.67 4.52
CA GLY A 722 27.62 -9.73 3.50
C GLY A 722 27.59 -9.23 2.04
N LEU A 723 28.14 -8.05 1.76
CA LEU A 723 28.09 -7.39 0.44
C LEU A 723 29.33 -7.70 -0.41
N ASN A 724 29.31 -8.82 -1.13
CA ASN A 724 30.52 -9.39 -1.75
C ASN A 724 31.26 -8.48 -2.76
N ARG A 725 30.54 -7.70 -3.58
CA ARG A 725 31.19 -6.77 -4.51
C ARG A 725 32.00 -5.71 -3.74
N ARG A 726 31.46 -5.19 -2.63
CA ARG A 726 32.17 -4.23 -1.77
C ARG A 726 33.31 -4.88 -0.99
N ILE A 727 33.17 -6.14 -0.57
CA ILE A 727 34.27 -6.92 0.02
C ILE A 727 35.42 -6.98 -1.00
N CYS A 728 35.13 -7.31 -2.26
CA CYS A 728 36.13 -7.35 -3.32
C CYS A 728 36.78 -5.97 -3.57
N ASP A 729 35.97 -4.91 -3.72
CA ASP A 729 36.47 -3.53 -3.88
C ASP A 729 37.40 -3.14 -2.71
N SER A 730 37.04 -3.51 -1.48
CA SER A 730 37.83 -3.21 -0.28
C SER A 730 39.15 -3.99 -0.27
N LEU A 731 39.11 -5.30 -0.53
CA LEU A 731 40.30 -6.16 -0.60
C LEU A 731 41.27 -5.68 -1.68
N TYR A 732 40.76 -5.34 -2.87
CA TYR A 732 41.60 -4.84 -3.94
C TYR A 732 42.20 -3.47 -3.61
N ASN A 733 41.43 -2.59 -2.96
CA ASN A 733 41.95 -1.32 -2.48
C ASN A 733 43.01 -1.47 -1.37
N LEU A 734 42.87 -2.45 -0.48
CA LEU A 734 43.91 -2.81 0.48
C LEU A 734 45.19 -3.27 -0.23
N TYR A 735 45.08 -4.03 -1.32
CA TYR A 735 46.24 -4.35 -2.16
C TYR A 735 46.92 -3.08 -2.70
N ARG A 736 46.15 -2.19 -3.33
CA ARG A 736 46.68 -0.95 -3.94
C ARG A 736 47.36 -0.03 -2.93
N CYS A 737 46.72 0.26 -1.80
CA CYS A 737 47.33 1.14 -0.80
C CYS A 737 48.56 0.49 -0.14
N SER A 738 48.61 -0.84 -0.06
CA SER A 738 49.74 -1.55 0.56
C SER A 738 51.02 -1.51 -0.25
N GLU A 739 50.98 -1.14 -1.53
CA GLU A 739 52.18 -1.04 -2.39
C GLU A 739 53.20 -0.03 -1.82
N ASN A 740 52.74 1.01 -1.13
CA ASN A 740 53.58 2.06 -0.55
C ASN A 740 53.72 1.97 0.99
N LEU A 741 53.13 0.96 1.64
CA LEU A 741 53.13 0.80 3.10
C LEU A 741 54.14 -0.25 3.58
N GLY A 742 55.43 0.03 3.33
CA GLY A 742 56.53 -0.88 3.64
C GLY A 742 56.89 -1.01 5.13
N SER A 743 56.67 0.04 5.93
CA SER A 743 57.05 0.11 7.35
C SER A 743 55.91 -0.21 8.32
N LEU A 744 54.66 -0.12 7.88
CA LEU A 744 53.49 -0.32 8.73
C LEU A 744 53.19 -1.81 8.87
N SER A 745 53.09 -2.30 10.10
CA SER A 745 52.76 -3.71 10.36
C SER A 745 51.26 -3.99 10.22
N ILE A 746 50.90 -5.23 9.87
CA ILE A 746 49.50 -5.66 9.77
C ILE A 746 48.76 -5.45 11.09
N LYS A 747 49.35 -5.87 12.22
CA LYS A 747 48.72 -5.70 13.55
C LYS A 747 48.45 -4.24 13.86
N GLU A 748 49.41 -3.37 13.58
CA GLU A 748 49.24 -1.94 13.82
C GLU A 748 48.10 -1.36 12.97
N GLY A 749 48.02 -1.72 11.68
CA GLY A 749 46.94 -1.25 10.81
C GLY A 749 45.55 -1.74 11.23
N LEU A 750 45.42 -3.04 11.56
CA LEU A 750 44.14 -3.64 11.95
C LEU A 750 43.64 -3.14 13.32
N ASN A 751 44.53 -2.91 14.28
CA ASN A 751 44.19 -2.40 15.61
C ASN A 751 43.70 -0.93 15.59
N ARG A 752 43.83 -0.22 14.47
CA ARG A 752 43.24 1.12 14.29
C ARG A 752 41.73 1.08 14.06
N VAL A 753 41.16 -0.08 13.75
CA VAL A 753 39.74 -0.23 13.38
C VAL A 753 39.02 -1.32 14.19
N PHE A 754 39.67 -2.46 14.42
CA PHE A 754 39.09 -3.54 15.23
C PHE A 754 39.34 -3.29 16.72
N SER A 755 38.27 -3.27 17.51
CA SER A 755 38.37 -3.11 18.97
C SER A 755 38.80 -4.40 19.67
N GLU A 756 39.14 -4.31 20.96
CA GLU A 756 39.52 -5.48 21.78
C GLU A 756 38.40 -6.55 21.86
N GLU A 757 37.13 -6.13 21.77
CA GLU A 757 35.95 -7.02 21.75
C GLU A 757 35.69 -7.68 20.39
N GLU A 758 36.38 -7.18 19.35
CA GLU A 758 36.30 -7.60 17.96
C GLU A 758 37.62 -8.24 17.50
N LYS A 759 38.43 -8.73 18.46
CA LYS A 759 39.70 -9.40 18.19
C LYS A 759 39.59 -10.36 17.01
N LEU A 760 40.52 -10.23 16.07
CA LEU A 760 40.64 -11.07 14.88
C LEU A 760 41.20 -12.46 15.26
N ILE A 761 40.35 -13.25 15.89
CA ILE A 761 40.59 -14.65 16.28
C ILE A 761 39.46 -15.53 15.72
N LYS A 762 39.76 -16.81 15.47
CA LYS A 762 38.81 -17.74 14.84
C LYS A 762 37.46 -17.83 15.56
N SER A 763 37.43 -17.75 16.89
CA SER A 763 36.19 -17.80 17.67
C SER A 763 35.25 -16.61 17.44
N ASN A 764 35.76 -15.49 16.93
CA ASN A 764 34.96 -14.28 16.67
C ASN A 764 34.43 -14.18 15.23
N ILE A 765 34.81 -15.09 14.33
CA ILE A 765 34.40 -15.04 12.91
C ILE A 765 32.87 -15.01 12.78
N ASN A 766 32.18 -15.90 13.48
CA ASN A 766 30.70 -15.96 13.45
C ASN A 766 30.04 -14.70 14.02
N LYS A 767 30.67 -14.06 15.02
CA LYS A 767 30.18 -12.79 15.60
C LYS A 767 30.32 -11.63 14.61
N LEU A 768 31.42 -11.59 13.85
CA LEU A 768 31.72 -10.55 12.87
C LEU A 768 31.02 -10.76 11.52
N ASN A 769 30.56 -11.99 11.24
CA ASN A 769 29.81 -12.38 10.05
C ASN A 769 28.37 -12.80 10.42
N PRO A 770 27.51 -11.88 10.89
CA PRO A 770 26.16 -12.20 11.34
C PRO A 770 25.26 -12.73 10.20
N MET A 771 25.61 -12.45 8.94
CA MET A 771 24.90 -12.95 7.75
C MET A 771 25.35 -14.35 7.32
N SER A 772 26.34 -14.95 7.98
CA SER A 772 26.92 -16.26 7.63
C SER A 772 27.35 -16.35 6.16
N ASN A 773 27.89 -15.26 5.62
CA ASN A 773 28.29 -15.17 4.22
C ASN A 773 29.69 -15.80 4.01
N ASN A 774 29.82 -16.68 3.01
CA ASN A 774 31.06 -17.42 2.74
C ASN A 774 32.27 -16.53 2.39
N ASN A 775 32.08 -15.49 1.57
CA ASN A 775 33.19 -14.60 1.20
C ASN A 775 33.56 -13.66 2.36
N SER A 776 32.61 -13.36 3.25
CA SER A 776 32.85 -12.64 4.50
C SER A 776 33.69 -13.47 5.46
N GLU A 777 33.40 -14.77 5.59
CA GLU A 777 34.21 -15.74 6.33
C GLU A 777 35.63 -15.82 5.77
N LYS A 778 35.80 -16.04 4.45
CA LYS A 778 37.13 -16.07 3.80
C LYS A 778 37.94 -14.80 4.03
N ALA A 779 37.31 -13.63 3.97
CA ALA A 779 37.97 -12.36 4.26
C ALA A 779 38.40 -12.27 5.73
N LEU A 780 37.54 -12.68 6.68
CA LEU A 780 37.88 -12.72 8.10
C LEU A 780 38.98 -13.74 8.42
N GLU A 781 38.96 -14.91 7.79
CA GLU A 781 40.02 -15.92 7.93
C GLU A 781 41.36 -15.38 7.46
N LEU A 782 41.41 -14.69 6.31
CA LEU A 782 42.61 -14.01 5.83
C LEU A 782 43.12 -13.01 6.88
N LEU A 783 42.24 -12.14 7.39
CA LEU A 783 42.60 -11.15 8.41
C LEU A 783 43.09 -11.80 9.71
N CYS A 784 42.41 -12.84 10.20
CA CYS A 784 42.81 -13.58 11.41
C CYS A 784 44.15 -14.28 11.23
N ASN A 785 44.40 -14.89 10.07
CA ASN A 785 45.66 -15.55 9.75
C ASN A 785 46.82 -14.54 9.71
N LEU A 786 46.62 -13.40 9.04
CA LEU A 786 47.60 -12.32 8.98
C LEU A 786 47.86 -11.70 10.36
N TYR A 787 46.81 -11.48 11.16
CA TYR A 787 46.91 -10.96 12.52
C TYR A 787 47.62 -11.93 13.48
N GLY A 788 47.38 -13.24 13.33
CA GLY A 788 47.97 -14.29 14.17
C GLY A 788 49.41 -14.68 13.83
N LYS A 789 49.95 -14.24 12.69
CA LYS A 789 51.33 -14.54 12.26
C LYS A 789 52.36 -14.02 13.27
N LYS A 790 53.23 -14.92 13.77
CA LYS A 790 54.28 -14.59 14.77
C LYS A 790 55.28 -13.55 14.26
N ASN A 791 55.60 -13.58 12.97
CA ASN A 791 56.55 -12.66 12.33
C ASN A 791 55.97 -11.25 12.07
N ASN A 792 54.68 -11.01 12.33
CA ASN A 792 53.99 -9.72 12.16
C ASN A 792 54.34 -9.03 10.82
N PRO A 793 53.91 -9.56 9.67
CA PRO A 793 54.30 -9.03 8.37
C PRO A 793 53.83 -7.58 8.18
N THR A 794 54.51 -6.86 7.29
CA THR A 794 54.09 -5.52 6.87
C THR A 794 52.97 -5.59 5.83
N TRP A 795 52.23 -4.50 5.66
CA TRP A 795 51.18 -4.41 4.63
C TRP A 795 51.74 -4.69 3.24
N PHE A 796 52.92 -4.14 2.90
CA PHE A 796 53.61 -4.44 1.65
C PHE A 796 53.87 -5.95 1.47
N GLN A 797 54.33 -6.65 2.50
CA GLN A 797 54.62 -8.09 2.42
C GLN A 797 53.36 -8.94 2.21
N ALA A 798 52.23 -8.54 2.81
CA ALA A 798 50.96 -9.26 2.73
C ALA A 798 50.09 -8.87 1.51
N ARG A 799 50.42 -7.79 0.79
CA ARG A 799 49.56 -7.16 -0.23
C ARG A 799 48.95 -8.13 -1.23
N ASN A 800 49.74 -9.09 -1.71
CA ASN A 800 49.32 -10.04 -2.75
C ASN A 800 48.19 -10.95 -2.27
N GLU A 801 48.13 -11.27 -0.98
CA GLU A 801 47.07 -12.11 -0.41
C GLU A 801 45.68 -11.45 -0.59
N PHE A 802 45.60 -10.12 -0.47
CA PHE A 802 44.35 -9.37 -0.67
C PHE A 802 43.91 -9.35 -2.15
N SER A 803 44.84 -9.11 -3.09
CA SER A 803 44.53 -9.12 -4.53
C SER A 803 44.10 -10.51 -5.01
N VAL A 804 44.78 -11.56 -4.52
CA VAL A 804 44.42 -12.96 -4.82
C VAL A 804 42.99 -13.26 -4.34
N LEU A 805 42.64 -12.91 -3.12
CA LEU A 805 41.28 -13.15 -2.61
C LEU A 805 40.24 -12.33 -3.38
N ALA A 806 40.53 -11.06 -3.71
CA ALA A 806 39.65 -10.22 -4.51
C ALA A 806 39.38 -10.83 -5.90
N ALA A 807 40.42 -11.29 -6.59
CA ALA A 807 40.30 -11.95 -7.89
C ALA A 807 39.57 -13.30 -7.81
N GLN A 808 39.76 -14.04 -6.72
CA GLN A 808 39.10 -15.33 -6.47
C GLN A 808 37.59 -15.16 -6.25
N ILE A 809 37.11 -14.09 -5.59
CA ILE A 809 35.68 -13.86 -5.40
C ILE A 809 34.94 -13.81 -6.75
N TRP A 810 35.44 -13.02 -7.72
CA TRP A 810 34.85 -12.96 -9.07
C TRP A 810 35.04 -14.26 -9.86
N GLN A 811 36.18 -14.91 -9.71
CA GLN A 811 36.45 -16.17 -10.40
C GLN A 811 35.52 -17.31 -9.91
N ASN A 812 35.24 -17.37 -8.61
CA ASN A 812 34.35 -18.37 -8.04
C ASN A 812 32.94 -18.22 -8.61
N TRP A 813 32.41 -16.98 -8.70
CA TRP A 813 31.11 -16.73 -9.34
C TRP A 813 31.04 -17.19 -10.80
N HIS A 814 32.12 -16.98 -11.55
CA HIS A 814 32.25 -17.47 -12.92
C HIS A 814 32.22 -19.00 -13.01
N GLN A 815 32.93 -19.67 -12.09
CA GLN A 815 33.02 -21.13 -12.05
C GLN A 815 31.73 -21.79 -11.55
N ASP A 816 31.03 -21.17 -10.60
CA ASP A 816 29.75 -21.64 -10.07
C ASP A 816 28.63 -21.62 -11.15
N THR A 817 28.84 -20.90 -12.24
CA THR A 817 27.87 -20.74 -13.34
C THR A 817 28.27 -21.46 -14.62
N SER A 818 29.55 -21.82 -14.79
CA SER A 818 29.98 -22.70 -15.88
C SER A 818 29.43 -24.10 -15.64
N GLU A 819 28.39 -24.48 -16.39
CA GLU A 819 27.91 -25.86 -16.38
C GLU A 819 29.07 -26.84 -16.63
N ASN A 820 28.96 -28.03 -16.05
CA ASN A 820 29.68 -29.25 -16.43
C ASN A 820 29.34 -29.65 -17.89
N ASN A 821 29.43 -28.73 -18.85
CA ASN A 821 29.33 -29.00 -20.28
C ASN A 821 30.64 -29.68 -20.70
N SER A 822 30.67 -30.98 -20.43
CA SER A 822 31.68 -31.99 -20.79
C SER A 822 32.05 -32.04 -22.28
N ASN A 823 31.47 -31.18 -23.12
CA ASN A 823 31.74 -31.11 -24.56
C ASN A 823 32.24 -29.73 -25.07
N THR A 824 32.57 -28.76 -24.22
CA THR A 824 33.27 -27.53 -24.67
C THR A 824 34.49 -27.18 -23.81
N LYS A 825 35.61 -26.91 -24.49
CA LYS A 825 37.00 -26.73 -24.00
C LYS A 825 37.25 -25.53 -23.04
N ASN A 826 36.26 -25.01 -22.30
CA ASN A 826 36.40 -23.75 -21.55
C ASN A 826 36.45 -23.87 -20.01
N ILE A 827 36.92 -25.01 -19.49
CA ILE A 827 37.20 -25.21 -18.04
C ILE A 827 38.27 -24.21 -17.51
N ASN A 828 39.02 -23.54 -18.39
CA ASN A 828 40.06 -22.54 -18.05
C ASN A 828 39.65 -21.08 -18.32
N SER A 829 38.36 -20.76 -18.44
CA SER A 829 37.92 -19.37 -18.64
C SER A 829 38.12 -18.53 -17.35
N ILE A 830 38.71 -17.35 -17.52
CA ILE A 830 38.98 -16.40 -16.42
C ILE A 830 37.96 -15.28 -16.50
N HIS A 831 37.31 -14.98 -15.37
CA HIS A 831 36.38 -13.85 -15.29
C HIS A 831 37.08 -12.55 -15.71
N PRO A 832 36.48 -11.69 -16.58
CA PRO A 832 37.12 -10.46 -17.06
C PRO A 832 37.65 -9.56 -15.94
N ILE A 833 36.85 -9.28 -14.91
CA ILE A 833 37.29 -8.51 -13.74
C ILE A 833 38.42 -9.21 -12.95
N SER A 834 38.39 -10.54 -12.80
CA SER A 834 39.47 -11.29 -12.16
C SER A 834 40.79 -11.14 -12.92
N LYS A 835 40.73 -11.08 -14.26
CA LYS A 835 41.89 -10.81 -15.12
C LYS A 835 42.44 -9.41 -14.89
N GLU A 836 41.59 -8.38 -14.82
CA GLU A 836 42.02 -7.00 -14.57
C GLU A 836 42.60 -6.80 -13.16
N ILE A 837 42.02 -7.45 -12.14
CA ILE A 837 42.57 -7.45 -10.78
C ILE A 837 43.99 -8.03 -10.78
N LYS A 838 44.20 -9.19 -11.44
CA LYS A 838 45.51 -9.85 -11.54
C LYS A 838 46.55 -9.01 -12.30
N LYS A 839 46.11 -8.15 -13.21
CA LYS A 839 46.97 -7.20 -13.94
C LYS A 839 47.27 -5.92 -13.16
N GLY A 840 46.53 -5.63 -12.08
CA GLY A 840 46.66 -4.38 -11.34
C GLY A 840 45.95 -3.18 -12.00
N THR A 841 45.07 -3.39 -12.98
CA THR A 841 44.44 -2.34 -13.79
C THR A 841 42.98 -2.05 -13.43
N TRP A 842 42.39 -2.84 -12.53
CA TRP A 842 40.97 -2.69 -12.18
C TRP A 842 40.70 -1.39 -11.40
N LEU A 843 39.61 -0.68 -11.73
CA LEU A 843 39.22 0.59 -11.09
C LEU A 843 40.34 1.63 -10.97
N SER A 844 41.34 1.61 -11.85
CA SER A 844 42.42 2.62 -11.85
C SER A 844 41.89 3.99 -12.29
N GLN A 845 42.67 5.03 -12.01
CA GLN A 845 42.47 6.31 -12.69
C GLN A 845 42.71 6.15 -14.19
N LEU A 846 41.95 6.89 -14.99
CA LEU A 846 42.15 6.95 -16.44
C LEU A 846 43.09 8.11 -16.78
N GLU A 847 43.86 7.93 -17.86
CA GLU A 847 44.80 8.94 -18.39
C GLU A 847 44.16 9.86 -19.40
#